data_AF-A0A1K1MF71-F1
#
_entry.id   AF-A0A1K1MF71-F1
#
_cell.length_a   1.000
_cell.length_b   1.000
_cell.length_c   1.000
_cell.angle_alpha   90.00
_cell.angle_beta   90.00
_cell.angle_gamma   90.00
#
_symmetry.space_group_name_H-M   'P 1'
#
loop_
_entity.id
_entity.type
_entity.pdbx_description
1 polymer ?
#
loop_
_entity_poly.entity_id
_entity_poly.type
_entity_poly.pdbx_seq_one_letter_code
_entity_poly.pdbx_strand_id
1 'polypeptide(L)'
;MKQKTDCFIACQTLADVMPAIEQLRRSRVVRHLFLLVNAELAAQTKAPKDCTLLVTDSLSSSAFVSLIAEHAKATYALLCLKPLPLQLGEGALERMMLVAGDAEAAMVYSDRYTMEQGERKAHPVIDYQDGSLRDDFDFGSVWLVRTSLLHQYATSDYDRDYQYAGLYDLRLFLSRKGSLLHLNEYLYTEEERDLRASGEKQFDYVNPANRNVQIEMEQACTAHLKAVNALVDTTLYQEVDFDEQDFAVEASVVIPVFNRAKTIKDAVESVLSQKTSFRYNIIVVDNHSTDGTSEILSKLQESHNDKLYVIVPERYDLGIGGCWNEAIQSDFCGRFAVQLDSDDLYSSPKTLQTIVDAFYKQKAAMIIGSYRMCDFELKTLPPGLIAHKEWTDENGPNNALRINGLGAPRAFFTPLLRQVGFPNTSYGEDYALGLMFSRRYRIGRIFTELYLCRRWGGNSDAALSIEKINANNLYKDRLRTMELHARQQMVQGREDVLSESPLMRFFNRQLQTWEEVRQRYRDLEQVETIELVADTFTMTAQWNPARIGSTGAKIDAKSIAERPCFLCAKNRPKEQMHRMVDGIYELLVNPFPILPVHFTLPTLRHQPQRILPMYGEMMQIAQRNTDLTLLYNGPRCGASAPDHAHLQAVSSGILPLQRTWQRLSRNLVEVVKHNEDDGIWQVVDYPAAAFLIKSHSAESSEQLFKQLYKCLPPSDDETEPMMNIIAWNGGDGLLSVVLPRRKHRPACYTAEGDAQFIISPGAVDMGGLIITPREQDFRRLTPELVMSIYQEISLDTEQMALIVKKLKELPITTQQSSINSKQVQPSVTVGIVSGQKIHFSLNGAYTAKGEIIKGDQTVEFSEGGILWNGNQYRELTFTPQSSQSSFSLYDVTIGVNFHWERKETQVFLGTLRLVVESDKIIAINELPVESYLASVISSEMKATAGLELLKAHAVISRSWLLAQMKRREENKEQKNGFFSFIKKDDELIRWYDREDHTIFDVCADDHCQRYQGITKQTNRAVEQALRATRGQILCSGDEICDARFSKCCGGVTEEFQYCWEDTPKPYLVSVEDPFCNTHDKAVLSQVLNDYDQETNDFYRWTVEYTVDEISNLINEKLKDDFGTITDLIPLERGKSGRIWKLKIVGTKKTFTIGKELEIRRALSESHLYSSAFDVEKTATGFRLNGKGWGHGVGLCQIGAAVMGQQGYRYDEILLHYYRGAEIKKIY
;
A
#
# COMPACT_ATOMS: atom_id res chain seq x y z
N MET A 1 -17.69 62.17 -12.01
CA MET A 1 -16.66 61.11 -11.91
C MET A 1 -15.48 61.46 -12.78
N LYS A 2 -14.24 61.35 -12.26
CA LYS A 2 -13.01 61.55 -13.04
C LYS A 2 -12.63 60.32 -13.88
N GLN A 3 -13.08 59.13 -13.47
CA GLN A 3 -12.81 57.88 -14.15
C GLN A 3 -13.69 57.72 -15.39
N LYS A 4 -13.15 57.05 -16.42
CA LYS A 4 -13.81 56.78 -17.70
C LYS A 4 -13.79 55.28 -17.99
N THR A 5 -14.68 54.85 -18.88
CA THR A 5 -14.71 53.46 -19.39
C THR A 5 -14.71 53.40 -20.92
N ASP A 6 -14.04 52.39 -21.47
CA ASP A 6 -14.22 51.97 -22.86
C ASP A 6 -15.20 50.80 -22.88
N CYS A 7 -16.18 50.79 -23.78
CA CYS A 7 -17.20 49.74 -23.83
C CYS A 7 -17.00 48.83 -25.04
N PHE A 8 -16.97 47.52 -24.83
CA PHE A 8 -16.83 46.48 -25.83
C PHE A 8 -18.13 45.69 -25.91
N ILE A 9 -18.83 45.77 -27.04
CA ILE A 9 -20.19 45.23 -27.18
C ILE A 9 -20.21 44.14 -28.25
N ALA A 10 -20.52 42.91 -27.85
CA ALA A 10 -20.76 41.79 -28.75
C ALA A 10 -21.93 42.09 -29.69
N CYS A 11 -21.72 41.94 -31.00
CA CYS A 11 -22.68 42.35 -32.02
C CYS A 11 -22.81 41.29 -33.11
N GLN A 12 -23.98 40.63 -33.17
CA GLN A 12 -24.37 39.77 -34.31
C GLN A 12 -25.09 40.57 -35.40
N THR A 13 -25.96 41.49 -35.02
CA THR A 13 -26.58 42.45 -35.94
C THR A 13 -26.52 43.85 -35.32
N LEU A 14 -26.41 44.89 -36.14
CA LEU A 14 -26.45 46.25 -35.61
C LEU A 14 -27.77 46.55 -34.90
N ALA A 15 -28.90 46.05 -35.43
CA ALA A 15 -30.23 46.32 -34.87
C ALA A 15 -30.35 45.90 -33.40
N ASP A 16 -29.77 44.77 -33.03
CA ASP A 16 -29.83 44.24 -31.66
C ASP A 16 -29.07 45.12 -30.65
N VAL A 17 -27.99 45.78 -31.06
CA VAL A 17 -27.11 46.56 -30.16
C VAL A 17 -27.35 48.07 -30.22
N MET A 18 -28.06 48.58 -31.23
CA MET A 18 -28.32 50.03 -31.39
C MET A 18 -28.94 50.69 -30.15
N PRO A 19 -29.95 50.11 -29.47
CA PRO A 19 -30.50 50.70 -28.25
C PRO A 19 -29.46 50.87 -27.13
N ALA A 20 -28.60 49.87 -26.92
CA ALA A 20 -27.53 49.93 -25.93
C ALA A 20 -26.50 51.00 -26.28
N ILE A 21 -26.12 51.12 -27.56
CA ILE A 21 -25.20 52.14 -28.07
C ILE A 21 -25.76 53.54 -27.80
N GLU A 22 -27.04 53.78 -28.13
CA GLU A 22 -27.67 55.09 -27.91
C GLU A 22 -27.72 55.48 -26.44
N GLN A 23 -27.97 54.52 -25.56
CA GLN A 23 -27.96 54.74 -24.12
C GLN A 23 -26.55 55.05 -23.61
N LEU A 24 -25.55 54.25 -23.99
CA LEU A 24 -24.16 54.43 -23.58
C LEU A 24 -23.56 55.76 -24.08
N ARG A 25 -23.92 56.21 -25.29
CA ARG A 25 -23.49 57.53 -25.81
C ARG A 25 -23.94 58.70 -24.95
N ARG A 26 -25.06 58.57 -24.23
CA ARG A 26 -25.58 59.62 -23.33
C ARG A 26 -24.82 59.67 -22.00
N SER A 27 -24.12 58.60 -21.64
CA SER A 27 -23.37 58.52 -20.39
C SER A 27 -22.11 59.38 -20.44
N ARG A 28 -21.88 60.14 -19.37
CA ARG A 28 -20.69 61.00 -19.23
C ARG A 28 -19.44 60.22 -18.85
N VAL A 29 -19.56 58.95 -18.46
CA VAL A 29 -18.40 58.12 -18.07
C VAL A 29 -17.83 57.30 -19.23
N VAL A 30 -18.56 57.17 -20.33
CA VAL A 30 -18.06 56.51 -21.55
C VAL A 30 -17.01 57.39 -22.23
N ARG A 31 -15.89 56.77 -22.61
CA ARG A 31 -14.84 57.37 -23.44
C ARG A 31 -15.01 56.96 -24.90
N HIS A 32 -15.16 55.66 -25.16
CA HIS A 32 -15.23 55.11 -26.51
C HIS A 32 -16.10 53.85 -26.57
N LEU A 33 -16.67 53.57 -27.74
CA LEU A 33 -17.49 52.38 -28.01
C LEU A 33 -16.83 51.50 -29.08
N PHE A 34 -16.56 50.26 -28.73
CA PHE A 34 -16.05 49.21 -29.61
C PHE A 34 -17.15 48.16 -29.84
N LEU A 35 -17.42 47.84 -31.10
CA LEU A 35 -18.34 46.76 -31.47
C LEU A 35 -17.53 45.55 -31.89
N LEU A 36 -17.74 44.44 -31.19
CA LEU A 36 -17.09 43.17 -31.43
C LEU A 36 -17.92 42.42 -32.47
N VAL A 37 -17.35 42.24 -33.66
CA VAL A 37 -18.05 41.68 -34.84
C VAL A 37 -17.23 40.55 -35.44
N ASN A 38 -17.88 39.63 -36.14
CA ASN A 38 -17.18 38.65 -36.97
C ASN A 38 -16.71 39.29 -38.29
N ALA A 39 -15.81 38.60 -39.00
CA ALA A 39 -15.24 39.11 -40.25
C ALA A 39 -16.29 39.40 -41.33
N GLU A 40 -17.36 38.60 -41.39
CA GLU A 40 -18.45 38.77 -42.36
C GLU A 40 -19.23 40.07 -42.14
N LEU A 41 -19.66 40.33 -40.90
CA LEU A 41 -20.39 41.55 -40.57
C LEU A 41 -19.52 42.79 -40.72
N ALA A 42 -18.24 42.70 -40.38
CA ALA A 42 -17.27 43.78 -40.58
C ALA A 42 -17.09 44.16 -42.06
N ALA A 43 -17.16 43.18 -42.96
CA ALA A 43 -17.07 43.43 -44.40
C ALA A 43 -18.34 44.06 -44.99
N GLN A 44 -19.51 43.75 -44.41
CA GLN A 44 -20.82 44.17 -44.94
C GLN A 44 -21.33 45.48 -44.33
N THR A 45 -20.73 45.96 -43.24
CA THR A 45 -21.32 47.01 -42.41
C THR A 45 -20.32 48.12 -42.07
N LYS A 46 -20.73 49.39 -42.17
CA LYS A 46 -19.94 50.52 -41.66
C LYS A 46 -20.19 50.73 -40.17
N ALA A 47 -19.12 51.08 -39.44
CA ALA A 47 -19.20 51.43 -38.03
C ALA A 47 -20.24 52.55 -37.81
N PRO A 48 -21.16 52.43 -36.84
CA PRO A 48 -22.00 53.54 -36.41
C PRO A 48 -21.15 54.73 -35.98
N LYS A 49 -21.73 55.94 -36.03
CA LYS A 49 -21.03 57.18 -35.63
C LYS A 49 -20.44 57.05 -34.21
N ASP A 50 -19.19 57.47 -34.04
CA ASP A 50 -18.45 57.42 -32.76
C ASP A 50 -18.24 56.00 -32.19
N CYS A 51 -18.31 54.97 -33.06
CA CYS A 51 -17.98 53.58 -32.72
C CYS A 51 -16.82 53.06 -33.57
N THR A 52 -16.07 52.08 -33.06
CA THR A 52 -15.03 51.34 -33.80
C THR A 52 -15.42 49.86 -33.91
N LEU A 53 -15.27 49.27 -35.09
CA LEU A 53 -15.45 47.83 -35.27
C LEU A 53 -14.14 47.10 -34.93
N LEU A 54 -14.21 46.07 -34.09
CA LEU A 54 -13.12 45.15 -33.81
C LEU A 54 -13.52 43.76 -34.27
N VAL A 55 -12.69 43.15 -35.11
CA VAL A 55 -12.95 41.81 -35.66
C VAL A 55 -12.43 40.75 -34.69
N THR A 56 -13.29 39.80 -34.33
CA THR A 56 -12.92 38.66 -33.50
C THR A 56 -13.74 37.42 -33.90
N ASP A 57 -13.07 36.27 -33.98
CA ASP A 57 -13.70 35.01 -34.37
C ASP A 57 -14.33 34.26 -33.19
N SER A 58 -13.82 34.49 -31.97
CA SER A 58 -14.30 33.83 -30.75
C SER A 58 -14.16 34.75 -29.53
N LEU A 59 -15.28 35.03 -28.87
CA LEU A 59 -15.35 35.81 -27.63
C LEU A 59 -14.79 35.07 -26.40
N SER A 60 -14.45 33.80 -26.52
CA SER A 60 -13.94 32.99 -25.41
C SER A 60 -12.44 32.72 -25.50
N SER A 61 -11.76 33.20 -26.55
CA SER A 61 -10.33 32.94 -26.80
C SER A 61 -9.38 33.89 -26.04
N SER A 62 -8.12 33.48 -25.87
CA SER A 62 -7.05 34.35 -25.33
C SER A 62 -6.69 35.49 -26.29
N ALA A 63 -6.84 35.26 -27.60
CA ALA A 63 -6.68 36.30 -28.62
C ALA A 63 -7.71 37.43 -28.45
N PHE A 64 -8.96 37.10 -28.12
CA PHE A 64 -9.99 38.09 -27.83
C PHE A 64 -9.67 38.95 -26.60
N VAL A 65 -9.20 38.33 -25.51
CA VAL A 65 -8.79 39.08 -24.31
C VAL A 65 -7.63 40.02 -24.63
N SER A 66 -6.68 39.57 -25.46
CA SER A 66 -5.54 40.37 -25.91
C SER A 66 -5.97 41.56 -26.78
N LEU A 67 -6.94 41.34 -27.69
CA LEU A 67 -7.53 42.39 -28.53
C LEU A 67 -8.21 43.48 -27.70
N ILE A 68 -8.97 43.10 -26.66
CA ILE A 68 -9.56 44.05 -25.71
C ILE A 68 -8.46 44.84 -25.00
N ALA A 69 -7.45 44.15 -24.46
CA ALA A 69 -6.36 44.77 -23.73
C ALA A 69 -5.58 45.79 -24.60
N GLU A 70 -5.38 45.52 -25.89
CA GLU A 70 -4.72 46.46 -26.82
C GLU A 70 -5.50 47.77 -27.00
N HIS A 71 -6.83 47.69 -26.97
CA HIS A 71 -7.72 48.81 -27.30
C HIS A 71 -8.26 49.56 -26.07
N ALA A 72 -8.28 48.92 -24.91
CA ALA A 72 -8.74 49.52 -23.65
C ALA A 72 -7.73 50.58 -23.16
N LYS A 73 -8.14 51.84 -23.14
CA LYS A 73 -7.27 52.97 -22.74
C LYS A 73 -7.86 53.80 -21.60
N ALA A 74 -9.13 53.60 -21.27
CA ALA A 74 -9.79 54.20 -20.12
C ALA A 74 -9.42 53.47 -18.82
N THR A 75 -9.86 53.98 -17.67
CA THR A 75 -9.57 53.38 -16.35
C THR A 75 -10.18 51.98 -16.21
N TYR A 76 -11.38 51.80 -16.78
CA TYR A 76 -12.09 50.53 -16.82
C TYR A 76 -12.50 50.18 -18.25
N ALA A 77 -12.79 48.90 -18.47
CA ALA A 77 -13.37 48.35 -19.68
C ALA A 77 -14.71 47.68 -19.34
N LEU A 78 -15.79 48.12 -19.97
CA LEU A 78 -17.10 47.48 -19.88
C LEU A 78 -17.20 46.43 -21.00
N LEU A 79 -17.42 45.18 -20.64
CA LEU A 79 -17.57 44.07 -21.58
C LEU A 79 -19.04 43.62 -21.58
N CYS A 80 -19.72 43.78 -22.71
CA CYS A 80 -21.04 43.22 -22.96
C CYS A 80 -20.89 41.99 -23.86
N LEU A 81 -20.89 40.80 -23.25
CA LEU A 81 -20.39 39.56 -23.87
C LEU A 81 -21.47 38.76 -24.62
N LYS A 82 -22.75 39.10 -24.47
CA LYS A 82 -23.87 38.44 -25.16
C LYS A 82 -24.28 39.28 -26.38
N PRO A 83 -24.33 38.71 -27.60
CA PRO A 83 -24.71 39.45 -28.80
C PRO A 83 -26.25 39.54 -28.96
N LEU A 84 -26.94 39.87 -27.88
CA LEU A 84 -28.40 40.01 -27.82
C LEU A 84 -28.78 41.41 -27.33
N PRO A 85 -30.02 41.86 -27.56
CA PRO A 85 -30.51 43.12 -27.04
C PRO A 85 -30.28 43.25 -25.53
N LEU A 86 -29.66 44.37 -25.16
CA LEU A 86 -29.30 44.74 -23.79
C LEU A 86 -29.82 46.16 -23.51
N GLN A 87 -30.50 46.34 -22.39
CA GLN A 87 -30.94 47.64 -21.89
C GLN A 87 -30.37 47.88 -20.50
N LEU A 88 -29.53 48.90 -20.34
CA LEU A 88 -29.02 49.28 -19.02
C LEU A 88 -30.10 50.03 -18.23
N GLY A 89 -30.08 49.94 -16.90
CA GLY A 89 -30.84 50.82 -16.03
C GLY A 89 -30.35 52.27 -16.14
N GLU A 90 -31.21 53.22 -15.78
CA GLU A 90 -30.79 54.63 -15.71
C GLU A 90 -29.70 54.80 -14.63
N GLY A 91 -28.54 55.33 -15.01
CA GLY A 91 -27.39 55.50 -14.11
C GLY A 91 -26.66 54.19 -13.75
N ALA A 92 -27.01 53.05 -14.35
CA ALA A 92 -26.42 51.75 -14.02
C ALA A 92 -24.90 51.72 -14.23
N LEU A 93 -24.41 52.24 -15.36
CA LEU A 93 -22.97 52.27 -15.65
C LEU A 93 -22.22 53.19 -14.68
N GLU A 94 -22.78 54.36 -14.38
CA GLU A 94 -22.23 55.26 -13.36
C GLU A 94 -22.20 54.58 -11.99
N ARG A 95 -23.22 53.80 -11.62
CA ARG A 95 -23.25 53.03 -10.37
C ARG A 95 -22.12 51.99 -10.32
N MET A 96 -21.96 51.19 -11.37
CA MET A 96 -20.87 50.19 -11.44
C MET A 96 -19.49 50.87 -11.38
N MET A 97 -19.31 51.98 -12.09
CA MET A 97 -18.06 52.75 -12.10
C MET A 97 -17.73 53.34 -10.72
N LEU A 98 -18.73 53.82 -9.97
CA LEU A 98 -18.53 54.38 -8.64
C LEU A 98 -17.95 53.32 -7.72
N VAL A 99 -18.62 52.18 -7.71
CA VAL A 99 -18.31 51.06 -6.85
C VAL A 99 -16.95 50.46 -7.23
N ALA A 100 -16.68 50.29 -8.52
CA ALA A 100 -15.40 49.79 -9.00
C ALA A 100 -14.23 50.70 -8.56
N GLY A 101 -14.45 52.02 -8.56
CA GLY A 101 -13.48 53.01 -8.10
C GLY A 101 -13.29 53.00 -6.58
N ASP A 102 -14.40 53.08 -5.83
CA ASP A 102 -14.38 53.21 -4.37
C ASP A 102 -13.89 51.95 -3.66
N ALA A 103 -14.26 50.76 -4.16
CA ALA A 103 -13.82 49.47 -3.61
C ALA A 103 -12.50 48.97 -4.21
N GLU A 104 -11.93 49.73 -5.14
CA GLU A 104 -10.79 49.34 -5.95
C GLU A 104 -10.93 47.94 -6.62
N ALA A 105 -12.14 47.52 -6.97
CA ALA A 105 -12.42 46.19 -7.49
C ALA A 105 -11.63 45.87 -8.79
N ALA A 106 -11.24 44.60 -8.94
CA ALA A 106 -10.65 44.08 -10.17
C ALA A 106 -11.71 43.92 -11.27
N MET A 107 -12.92 43.51 -10.87
CA MET A 107 -14.10 43.37 -11.71
C MET A 107 -15.35 43.69 -10.90
N VAL A 108 -16.36 44.30 -11.53
CA VAL A 108 -17.70 44.48 -10.98
C VAL A 108 -18.73 43.82 -11.90
N TYR A 109 -19.68 43.12 -11.31
CA TYR A 109 -20.82 42.48 -11.97
C TYR A 109 -22.09 42.65 -11.13
N SER A 110 -23.27 42.37 -11.69
CA SER A 110 -24.54 42.65 -11.00
C SER A 110 -25.64 41.63 -11.30
N ASP A 111 -26.70 41.70 -10.49
CA ASP A 111 -27.98 41.07 -10.83
C ASP A 111 -28.55 41.66 -12.13
N ARG A 112 -29.41 40.88 -12.81
CA ARG A 112 -30.03 41.28 -14.07
C ARG A 112 -31.48 40.83 -14.19
N TYR A 113 -32.21 41.46 -15.09
CA TYR A 113 -33.47 40.92 -15.59
C TYR A 113 -33.24 40.19 -16.92
N THR A 114 -33.94 39.07 -17.11
CA THR A 114 -34.07 38.41 -18.41
C THR A 114 -35.46 38.70 -18.98
N MET A 115 -35.53 38.96 -20.30
CA MET A 115 -36.78 38.96 -21.05
C MET A 115 -36.96 37.59 -21.68
N GLU A 116 -37.96 36.84 -21.21
CA GLU A 116 -38.30 35.50 -21.68
C GLU A 116 -39.73 35.52 -22.20
N GLN A 117 -39.92 35.27 -23.50
CA GLN A 117 -41.26 35.30 -24.14
C GLN A 117 -42.05 36.60 -23.90
N GLY A 118 -41.36 37.72 -23.73
CA GLY A 118 -41.97 39.03 -23.46
C GLY A 118 -42.24 39.32 -21.98
N GLU A 119 -41.97 38.39 -21.07
CA GLU A 119 -42.05 38.60 -19.63
C GLU A 119 -40.68 38.91 -19.02
N ARG A 120 -40.65 39.88 -18.10
CA ARG A 120 -39.44 40.25 -17.36
C ARG A 120 -39.30 39.37 -16.13
N LYS A 121 -38.21 38.60 -16.03
CA LYS A 121 -37.89 37.75 -14.88
C LYS A 121 -36.62 38.21 -14.17
N ALA A 122 -36.64 38.15 -12.84
CA ALA A 122 -35.48 38.46 -12.02
C ALA A 122 -34.47 37.32 -12.11
N HIS A 123 -33.20 37.66 -12.33
CA HIS A 123 -32.11 36.70 -12.42
C HIS A 123 -30.97 37.12 -11.49
N PRO A 124 -31.10 36.89 -10.18
CA PRO A 124 -30.04 37.20 -9.23
C PRO A 124 -28.82 36.29 -9.46
N VAL A 125 -27.63 36.78 -9.15
CA VAL A 125 -26.37 36.03 -9.15
C VAL A 125 -25.82 35.92 -7.72
N ILE A 126 -24.64 35.31 -7.54
CA ILE A 126 -24.03 35.10 -6.22
C ILE A 126 -22.69 35.79 -6.09
N ASP A 127 -22.29 36.02 -4.83
CA ASP A 127 -20.97 36.56 -4.50
C ASP A 127 -19.85 35.58 -4.89
N TYR A 128 -18.76 36.12 -5.41
CA TYR A 128 -17.57 35.38 -5.75
C TYR A 128 -16.77 35.02 -4.49
N GLN A 129 -16.29 33.78 -4.42
CA GLN A 129 -15.43 33.25 -3.36
C GLN A 129 -14.15 32.69 -3.97
N ASP A 130 -13.09 32.50 -3.18
CA ASP A 130 -11.83 31.92 -3.67
C ASP A 130 -12.08 30.56 -4.36
N GLY A 131 -12.99 29.75 -3.82
CA GLY A 131 -13.42 28.47 -4.36
C GLY A 131 -14.46 28.52 -5.48
N SER A 132 -14.86 29.70 -5.96
CA SER A 132 -15.75 29.87 -7.13
C SER A 132 -15.05 29.54 -8.44
N LEU A 133 -14.39 28.38 -8.50
CA LEU A 133 -13.52 27.93 -9.59
C LEU A 133 -14.28 27.24 -10.72
N ARG A 134 -15.58 27.02 -10.59
CA ARG A 134 -16.36 26.39 -11.65
C ARG A 134 -16.45 27.24 -12.91
N ASP A 135 -16.28 26.62 -14.07
CA ASP A 135 -16.32 27.30 -15.37
C ASP A 135 -17.73 27.77 -15.77
N ASP A 136 -18.77 27.30 -15.08
CA ASP A 136 -20.16 27.73 -15.20
C ASP A 136 -20.59 28.81 -14.16
N PHE A 137 -19.65 29.54 -13.55
CA PHE A 137 -20.00 30.65 -12.64
C PHE A 137 -20.69 31.79 -13.42
N ASP A 138 -21.94 32.11 -13.04
CA ASP A 138 -22.71 33.18 -13.68
C ASP A 138 -22.35 34.56 -13.11
N PHE A 139 -21.61 35.34 -13.90
CA PHE A 139 -21.34 36.75 -13.65
C PHE A 139 -22.34 37.68 -14.38
N GLY A 140 -23.28 37.13 -15.14
CA GLY A 140 -24.05 37.86 -16.14
C GLY A 140 -23.22 38.24 -17.38
N SER A 141 -23.89 38.81 -18.37
CA SER A 141 -23.29 39.25 -19.64
C SER A 141 -22.53 40.58 -19.60
N VAL A 142 -22.60 41.35 -18.49
CA VAL A 142 -22.00 42.68 -18.38
C VAL A 142 -20.92 42.70 -17.30
N TRP A 143 -19.66 42.82 -17.69
CA TRP A 143 -18.52 42.88 -16.77
C TRP A 143 -17.84 44.24 -16.84
N LEU A 144 -17.57 44.86 -15.70
CA LEU A 144 -16.74 46.07 -15.63
C LEU A 144 -15.37 45.72 -15.07
N VAL A 145 -14.35 45.66 -15.91
CA VAL A 145 -13.00 45.17 -15.58
C VAL A 145 -12.01 46.34 -15.47
N ARG A 146 -11.09 46.29 -14.51
CA ARG A 146 -10.01 47.28 -14.40
C ARG A 146 -8.99 47.10 -15.53
N THR A 147 -8.81 48.13 -16.36
CA THR A 147 -7.97 48.07 -17.57
C THR A 147 -6.51 47.73 -17.27
N SER A 148 -5.94 48.22 -16.16
CA SER A 148 -4.56 47.90 -15.80
C SER A 148 -4.31 46.40 -15.60
N LEU A 149 -5.32 45.65 -15.16
CA LEU A 149 -5.22 44.20 -14.99
C LEU A 149 -5.37 43.46 -16.33
N LEU A 150 -6.15 43.98 -17.28
CA LEU A 150 -6.17 43.46 -18.66
C LEU A 150 -4.81 43.58 -19.32
N HIS A 151 -4.14 44.74 -19.18
CA HIS A 151 -2.78 44.91 -19.69
C HIS A 151 -1.79 43.97 -19.00
N GLN A 152 -1.89 43.81 -17.67
CA GLN A 152 -1.02 42.89 -16.94
C GLN A 152 -1.26 41.43 -17.36
N TYR A 153 -2.51 41.04 -17.61
CA TYR A 153 -2.84 39.72 -18.13
C TYR A 153 -2.22 39.49 -19.51
N ALA A 154 -2.38 40.44 -20.43
CA ALA A 154 -1.90 40.34 -21.82
C ALA A 154 -0.36 40.37 -21.95
N THR A 155 0.35 40.92 -20.96
CA THR A 155 1.82 41.06 -20.99
C THR A 155 2.56 40.04 -20.13
N SER A 156 1.87 39.11 -19.47
CA SER A 156 2.54 38.12 -18.62
C SER A 156 3.19 37.00 -19.44
N ASP A 157 4.38 36.53 -19.02
CA ASP A 157 5.20 35.49 -19.69
C ASP A 157 4.61 34.06 -19.69
N TYR A 158 3.30 33.90 -19.50
CA TYR A 158 2.65 32.60 -19.58
C TYR A 158 2.21 32.32 -21.01
N ASP A 159 2.62 31.17 -21.55
CA ASP A 159 2.13 30.67 -22.83
C ASP A 159 0.64 30.31 -22.72
N ARG A 160 -0.23 31.17 -23.28
CA ARG A 160 -1.69 31.09 -23.17
C ARG A 160 -2.32 31.11 -24.56
N ASP A 161 -2.41 29.95 -25.19
CA ASP A 161 -3.10 29.77 -26.47
C ASP A 161 -4.43 29.02 -26.28
N TYR A 162 -5.38 29.66 -25.61
CA TYR A 162 -6.73 29.12 -25.44
C TYR A 162 -7.67 29.60 -26.54
N GLN A 163 -8.40 28.68 -27.17
CA GLN A 163 -9.47 28.98 -28.11
C GLN A 163 -10.83 29.17 -27.41
N TYR A 164 -11.03 28.53 -26.26
CA TYR A 164 -12.28 28.47 -25.51
C TYR A 164 -12.16 28.93 -24.05
N ALA A 165 -11.00 28.81 -23.41
CA ALA A 165 -10.84 29.11 -21.97
C ALA A 165 -10.27 30.51 -21.66
N GLY A 166 -10.09 31.40 -22.63
CA GLY A 166 -9.47 32.72 -22.46
C GLY A 166 -10.20 33.63 -21.46
N LEU A 167 -11.53 33.73 -21.52
CA LEU A 167 -12.30 34.50 -20.52
C LEU A 167 -12.28 33.86 -19.13
N TYR A 168 -12.24 32.52 -19.08
CA TYR A 168 -12.18 31.76 -17.84
C TYR A 168 -10.81 31.91 -17.16
N ASP A 169 -9.70 31.84 -17.91
CA ASP A 169 -8.37 32.14 -17.38
C ASP A 169 -8.23 33.61 -16.97
N LEU A 170 -8.79 34.55 -17.75
CA LEU A 170 -8.82 35.96 -17.39
C LEU A 170 -9.52 36.16 -16.03
N ARG A 171 -10.71 35.61 -15.82
CA ARG A 171 -11.42 35.81 -14.53
C ARG A 171 -10.68 35.15 -13.37
N LEU A 172 -10.02 34.00 -13.60
CA LEU A 172 -9.16 33.34 -12.62
C LEU A 172 -7.87 34.13 -12.33
N PHE A 173 -7.38 34.90 -13.30
CA PHE A 173 -6.28 35.85 -13.09
C PHE A 173 -6.73 37.06 -12.28
N LEU A 174 -7.89 37.63 -12.61
CA LEU A 174 -8.44 38.80 -11.91
C LEU A 174 -8.67 38.49 -10.43
N SER A 175 -9.19 37.31 -10.09
CA SER A 175 -9.39 36.89 -8.70
C SER A 175 -8.09 36.78 -7.90
N ARG A 176 -6.94 36.50 -8.54
CA ARG A 176 -5.62 36.52 -7.89
C ARG A 176 -5.07 37.94 -7.67
N LYS A 177 -5.63 38.95 -8.36
CA LYS A 177 -5.12 40.33 -8.36
C LYS A 177 -5.99 41.29 -7.56
N GLY A 178 -7.25 40.97 -7.33
CA GLY A 178 -8.15 41.79 -6.52
C GLY A 178 -9.56 41.22 -6.42
N SER A 179 -10.46 41.95 -5.78
CA SER A 179 -11.84 41.50 -5.55
C SER A 179 -12.67 41.52 -6.84
N LEU A 180 -13.40 40.43 -7.09
CA LEU A 180 -14.52 40.38 -8.03
C LEU A 180 -15.78 40.72 -7.25
N LEU A 181 -16.31 41.93 -7.44
CA LEU A 181 -17.36 42.47 -6.60
C LEU A 181 -18.73 42.32 -7.26
N HIS A 182 -19.65 41.71 -6.52
CA HIS A 182 -21.05 41.61 -6.87
C HIS A 182 -21.83 42.84 -6.39
N LEU A 183 -22.66 43.40 -7.26
CA LEU A 183 -23.71 44.35 -6.92
C LEU A 183 -25.08 43.66 -6.97
N ASN A 184 -25.68 43.46 -5.80
CA ASN A 184 -27.02 42.87 -5.63
C ASN A 184 -28.13 43.87 -6.03
N GLU A 185 -27.98 44.46 -7.21
CA GLU A 185 -28.82 45.49 -7.80
C GLU A 185 -29.11 45.06 -9.24
N TYR A 186 -30.38 45.11 -9.67
CA TYR A 186 -30.76 44.75 -11.03
C TYR A 186 -30.44 45.87 -12.01
N LEU A 187 -29.20 45.89 -12.50
CA LEU A 187 -28.67 47.05 -13.24
C LEU A 187 -28.93 47.01 -14.75
N TYR A 188 -29.37 45.87 -15.31
CA TYR A 188 -29.67 45.78 -16.73
C TYR A 188 -30.69 44.67 -17.04
N THR A 189 -31.26 44.75 -18.23
CA THR A 189 -32.19 43.76 -18.80
C THR A 189 -31.60 43.22 -20.10
N GLU A 190 -31.58 41.91 -20.27
CA GLU A 190 -31.13 41.24 -21.49
C GLU A 190 -32.20 40.30 -22.05
N GLU A 191 -32.17 40.05 -23.36
CA GLU A 191 -33.01 39.03 -23.98
C GLU A 191 -32.45 37.62 -23.73
N GLU A 192 -33.32 36.65 -23.42
CA GLU A 192 -32.97 35.23 -23.33
C GLU A 192 -33.69 34.44 -24.42
N ARG A 193 -32.91 33.77 -25.27
CA ARG A 193 -33.42 32.98 -26.42
C ARG A 193 -33.20 31.48 -26.21
N ASP A 194 -32.34 31.06 -25.29
CA ASP A 194 -32.20 29.66 -24.88
C ASP A 194 -33.15 29.35 -23.71
N LEU A 195 -34.35 28.88 -24.05
CA LEU A 195 -35.42 28.55 -23.10
C LEU A 195 -35.40 27.09 -22.63
N ARG A 196 -34.32 26.33 -22.91
CA ARG A 196 -34.18 24.95 -22.42
C ARG A 196 -34.20 24.92 -20.89
N ALA A 197 -34.77 23.86 -20.31
CA ALA A 197 -34.85 23.72 -18.86
C ALA A 197 -33.45 23.66 -18.22
N SER A 198 -33.30 24.18 -16.99
CA SER A 198 -32.02 24.18 -16.27
C SER A 198 -31.39 22.78 -16.17
N GLY A 199 -32.19 21.73 -16.02
CA GLY A 199 -31.72 20.35 -15.93
C GLY A 199 -31.13 19.81 -17.25
N GLU A 200 -31.51 20.38 -18.40
CA GLU A 200 -30.92 20.02 -19.70
C GLU A 200 -29.57 20.72 -19.91
N LYS A 201 -29.47 22.00 -19.51
CA LYS A 201 -28.22 22.79 -19.58
C LYS A 201 -27.14 22.28 -18.63
N GLN A 202 -27.54 21.73 -17.47
CA GLN A 202 -26.62 21.26 -16.44
C GLN A 202 -25.67 20.16 -16.94
N PHE A 203 -26.01 19.40 -17.98
CA PHE A 203 -25.17 18.31 -18.50
C PHE A 203 -24.35 18.70 -19.75
N ASP A 204 -24.36 19.96 -20.17
CA ASP A 204 -23.60 20.41 -21.35
C ASP A 204 -22.08 20.19 -21.19
N TYR A 205 -21.58 20.09 -19.95
CA TYR A 205 -20.16 19.80 -19.65
C TYR A 205 -19.75 18.34 -19.89
N VAL A 206 -20.68 17.38 -19.86
CA VAL A 206 -20.41 15.96 -20.18
C VAL A 206 -20.73 15.63 -21.64
N ASN A 207 -21.18 16.60 -22.43
CA ASN A 207 -21.46 16.41 -23.84
C ASN A 207 -20.14 16.16 -24.61
N PRO A 208 -19.97 15.02 -25.30
CA PRO A 208 -18.76 14.71 -26.06
C PRO A 208 -18.41 15.77 -27.12
N ALA A 209 -19.41 16.49 -27.66
CA ALA A 209 -19.20 17.57 -28.62
C ALA A 209 -18.38 18.74 -28.05
N ASN A 210 -18.35 18.89 -26.72
CA ASN A 210 -17.67 19.97 -26.00
C ASN A 210 -16.30 19.55 -25.42
N ARG A 211 -15.75 18.39 -25.81
CA ARG A 211 -14.53 17.84 -25.18
C ARG A 211 -13.32 18.78 -25.24
N ASN A 212 -13.10 19.48 -26.36
CA ASN A 212 -11.99 20.42 -26.48
C ASN A 212 -12.15 21.62 -25.53
N VAL A 213 -13.38 22.11 -25.35
CA VAL A 213 -13.69 23.14 -24.35
C VAL A 213 -13.33 22.65 -22.95
N GLN A 214 -13.76 21.42 -22.60
CA GLN A 214 -13.48 20.83 -21.28
C GLN A 214 -11.98 20.71 -20.99
N ILE A 215 -11.18 20.31 -21.98
CA ILE A 215 -9.72 20.18 -21.85
C ILE A 215 -9.09 21.55 -21.55
N GLU A 216 -9.46 22.59 -22.28
CA GLU A 216 -8.90 23.93 -22.05
C GLU A 216 -9.35 24.52 -20.69
N MET A 217 -10.62 24.33 -20.29
CA MET A 217 -11.10 24.78 -18.99
C MET A 217 -10.38 24.06 -17.84
N GLU A 218 -10.09 22.76 -17.98
CA GLU A 218 -9.28 22.01 -17.03
C GLU A 218 -7.84 22.54 -16.95
N GLN A 219 -7.22 22.82 -18.09
CA GLN A 219 -5.86 23.39 -18.15
C GLN A 219 -5.78 24.75 -17.45
N ALA A 220 -6.73 25.66 -17.72
CA ALA A 220 -6.80 26.97 -17.08
C ALA A 220 -7.01 26.86 -15.55
N CYS A 221 -7.89 25.96 -15.11
CA CYS A 221 -8.10 25.71 -13.68
C CYS A 221 -6.83 25.17 -13.00
N THR A 222 -6.16 24.20 -13.64
CA THR A 222 -4.92 23.60 -13.15
C THR A 222 -3.80 24.62 -13.04
N ALA A 223 -3.66 25.50 -14.04
CA ALA A 223 -2.72 26.61 -14.02
C ALA A 223 -3.02 27.60 -12.87
N HIS A 224 -4.31 27.89 -12.61
CA HIS A 224 -4.70 28.71 -11.47
C HIS A 224 -4.33 28.05 -10.13
N LEU A 225 -4.65 26.76 -9.94
CA LEU A 225 -4.32 26.02 -8.72
C LEU A 225 -2.81 26.01 -8.44
N LYS A 226 -2.00 25.84 -9.49
CA LYS A 226 -0.53 25.96 -9.40
C LYS A 226 -0.12 27.36 -8.96
N ALA A 227 -0.70 28.41 -9.54
CA ALA A 227 -0.38 29.80 -9.22
C ALA A 227 -0.75 30.19 -7.77
N VAL A 228 -1.74 29.51 -7.17
CA VAL A 228 -2.17 29.75 -5.77
C VAL A 228 -1.67 28.71 -4.78
N ASN A 229 -0.71 27.86 -5.17
CA ASN A 229 -0.14 26.80 -4.33
C ASN A 229 -1.17 25.82 -3.76
N ALA A 230 -2.16 25.42 -4.56
CA ALA A 230 -3.23 24.50 -4.18
C ALA A 230 -3.35 23.29 -5.12
N LEU A 231 -2.31 23.01 -5.91
CA LEU A 231 -2.26 21.86 -6.81
C LEU A 231 -1.98 20.58 -6.01
N VAL A 232 -2.77 19.52 -6.23
CA VAL A 232 -2.51 18.19 -5.67
C VAL A 232 -1.60 17.41 -6.60
N ASP A 233 -0.51 16.88 -6.05
CA ASP A 233 0.38 15.93 -6.72
C ASP A 233 -0.05 14.49 -6.40
N THR A 234 -0.62 13.80 -7.39
CA THR A 234 -1.17 12.45 -7.21
C THR A 234 -0.10 11.36 -7.06
N THR A 235 1.18 11.68 -7.33
CA THR A 235 2.29 10.74 -7.13
C THR A 235 2.63 10.54 -5.65
N LEU A 236 2.17 11.44 -4.79
CA LEU A 236 2.37 11.41 -3.34
C LEU A 236 1.19 10.80 -2.58
N TYR A 237 0.24 10.16 -3.28
CA TYR A 237 -0.90 9.54 -2.63
C TYR A 237 -0.50 8.44 -1.64
N GLN A 238 -1.19 8.45 -0.51
CA GLN A 238 -1.04 7.41 0.51
C GLN A 238 -1.85 6.18 0.10
N GLU A 239 -1.26 5.00 0.34
CA GLU A 239 -1.97 3.73 0.18
C GLU A 239 -2.87 3.48 1.40
N VAL A 240 -4.07 2.94 1.17
CA VAL A 240 -5.03 2.61 2.22
C VAL A 240 -4.74 1.23 2.78
N ASP A 241 -4.67 1.12 4.10
CA ASP A 241 -4.58 -0.16 4.81
C ASP A 241 -5.99 -0.73 5.05
N PHE A 242 -6.45 -1.59 4.13
CA PHE A 242 -7.77 -2.22 4.26
C PHE A 242 -7.87 -3.21 5.41
N ASP A 243 -6.75 -3.62 6.02
CA ASP A 243 -6.70 -4.54 7.16
C ASP A 243 -6.61 -3.80 8.51
N GLU A 244 -6.76 -2.46 8.53
CA GLU A 244 -6.61 -1.68 9.77
C GLU A 244 -7.67 -1.96 10.85
N GLN A 245 -8.83 -2.48 10.45
CA GLN A 245 -9.95 -2.81 11.33
C GLN A 245 -10.70 -4.05 10.82
N ASP A 246 -11.20 -4.89 11.73
CA ASP A 246 -12.07 -6.03 11.40
C ASP A 246 -13.55 -5.63 11.29
N PHE A 247 -14.26 -6.29 10.37
CA PHE A 247 -15.69 -6.04 10.10
C PHE A 247 -16.45 -7.36 9.92
N ALA A 248 -17.71 -7.39 10.37
CA ALA A 248 -18.57 -8.57 10.24
C ALA A 248 -18.99 -8.86 8.78
N VAL A 249 -19.06 -7.81 7.96
CA VAL A 249 -19.37 -7.87 6.52
C VAL A 249 -18.40 -6.98 5.75
N GLU A 250 -18.19 -7.34 4.50
CA GLU A 250 -17.25 -6.65 3.62
C GLU A 250 -17.82 -5.32 3.13
N ALA A 251 -19.12 -5.28 2.86
CA ALA A 251 -19.79 -4.08 2.40
C ALA A 251 -21.17 -3.89 3.05
N SER A 252 -21.54 -2.63 3.25
CA SER A 252 -22.88 -2.20 3.64
C SER A 252 -23.42 -1.22 2.62
N VAL A 253 -24.59 -1.52 2.06
CA VAL A 253 -25.30 -0.54 1.24
C VAL A 253 -26.11 0.36 2.14
N VAL A 254 -25.84 1.66 2.09
CA VAL A 254 -26.46 2.68 2.93
C VAL A 254 -27.51 3.43 2.12
N ILE A 255 -28.74 3.47 2.65
CA ILE A 255 -29.91 4.09 2.03
C ILE A 255 -30.55 5.07 3.01
N PRO A 256 -30.21 6.37 2.96
CA PRO A 256 -30.98 7.41 3.63
C PRO A 256 -32.37 7.54 2.99
N VAL A 257 -33.42 7.58 3.79
CA VAL A 257 -34.80 7.68 3.27
C VAL A 257 -35.65 8.63 4.10
N PHE A 258 -36.48 9.42 3.39
CA PHE A 258 -37.56 10.23 3.95
C PHE A 258 -38.71 10.31 2.95
N ASN A 259 -39.86 9.75 3.33
CA ASN A 259 -41.09 9.76 2.53
C ASN A 259 -40.90 9.26 1.08
N ARG A 260 -40.64 7.95 0.94
CA ARG A 260 -40.37 7.27 -0.34
C ARG A 260 -41.14 5.96 -0.48
N ALA A 261 -42.39 5.92 -0.02
CA ALA A 261 -43.19 4.69 -0.03
C ALA A 261 -43.35 4.08 -1.43
N LYS A 262 -43.25 4.89 -2.49
CA LYS A 262 -43.35 4.44 -3.90
C LYS A 262 -42.11 3.76 -4.44
N THR A 263 -40.92 4.02 -3.89
CA THR A 263 -39.64 3.62 -4.51
C THR A 263 -38.74 2.79 -3.61
N ILE A 264 -38.88 2.92 -2.28
CA ILE A 264 -37.97 2.32 -1.32
C ILE A 264 -37.91 0.79 -1.42
N LYS A 265 -39.04 0.16 -1.73
CA LYS A 265 -39.13 -1.29 -1.91
C LYS A 265 -38.21 -1.76 -3.05
N ASP A 266 -38.30 -1.12 -4.21
CA ASP A 266 -37.49 -1.47 -5.38
C ASP A 266 -35.99 -1.25 -5.10
N ALA A 267 -35.64 -0.16 -4.39
CA ALA A 267 -34.27 0.14 -4.01
C ALA A 267 -33.67 -0.99 -3.17
N VAL A 268 -34.35 -1.38 -2.08
CA VAL A 268 -33.93 -2.48 -1.20
C VAL A 268 -33.87 -3.81 -1.94
N GLU A 269 -34.88 -4.14 -2.76
CA GLU A 269 -34.90 -5.38 -3.55
C GLU A 269 -33.75 -5.44 -4.57
N SER A 270 -33.36 -4.30 -5.16
CA SER A 270 -32.22 -4.23 -6.09
C SER A 270 -30.90 -4.60 -5.40
N VAL A 271 -30.76 -4.26 -4.11
CA VAL A 271 -29.59 -4.62 -3.30
C VAL A 271 -29.65 -6.07 -2.86
N LEU A 272 -30.82 -6.56 -2.42
CA LEU A 272 -31.01 -7.96 -2.02
C LEU A 272 -30.71 -8.93 -3.18
N SER A 273 -30.86 -8.48 -4.42
CA SER A 273 -30.55 -9.26 -5.63
C SER A 273 -29.06 -9.39 -5.96
N GLN A 274 -28.17 -8.66 -5.26
CA GLN A 274 -26.74 -8.65 -5.55
C GLN A 274 -26.07 -10.01 -5.27
N LYS A 275 -25.19 -10.41 -6.18
CA LYS A 275 -24.40 -11.65 -6.14
C LYS A 275 -22.93 -11.32 -5.93
N THR A 276 -22.42 -11.67 -4.76
CA THR A 276 -21.06 -11.33 -4.32
C THR A 276 -20.32 -12.58 -3.81
N SER A 277 -18.98 -12.55 -3.87
CA SER A 277 -18.10 -13.55 -3.25
C SER A 277 -17.87 -13.31 -1.75
N PHE A 278 -18.31 -12.15 -1.25
CA PHE A 278 -18.19 -11.69 0.12
C PHE A 278 -19.56 -11.47 0.77
N ARG A 279 -19.61 -11.41 2.10
CA ARG A 279 -20.84 -11.07 2.85
C ARG A 279 -21.11 -9.56 2.81
N TYR A 280 -22.37 -9.19 2.66
CA TYR A 280 -22.83 -7.80 2.72
C TYR A 280 -24.17 -7.69 3.47
N ASN A 281 -24.52 -6.47 3.87
CA ASN A 281 -25.84 -6.13 4.42
C ASN A 281 -26.35 -4.78 3.86
N ILE A 282 -27.54 -4.38 4.31
CA ILE A 282 -28.23 -3.14 3.93
C ILE A 282 -28.55 -2.38 5.21
N ILE A 283 -28.20 -1.10 5.24
CA ILE A 283 -28.55 -0.19 6.32
C ILE A 283 -29.44 0.90 5.74
N VAL A 284 -30.73 0.87 6.12
CA VAL A 284 -31.68 1.91 5.77
C VAL A 284 -31.84 2.83 6.96
N VAL A 285 -31.59 4.12 6.76
CA VAL A 285 -31.79 5.14 7.80
C VAL A 285 -33.08 5.89 7.49
N ASP A 286 -34.15 5.53 8.19
CA ASP A 286 -35.47 6.13 8.03
C ASP A 286 -35.58 7.37 8.91
N ASN A 287 -35.53 8.53 8.27
CA ASN A 287 -35.53 9.83 8.93
C ASN A 287 -36.96 10.28 9.30
N HIS A 288 -37.69 9.43 10.02
CA HIS A 288 -39.06 9.68 10.49
C HIS A 288 -40.08 9.83 9.35
N SER A 289 -40.11 8.90 8.41
CA SER A 289 -41.11 8.91 7.33
C SER A 289 -42.54 8.76 7.86
N THR A 290 -43.49 9.40 7.18
CA THR A 290 -44.92 9.42 7.53
C THR A 290 -45.84 8.98 6.39
N ASP A 291 -45.29 8.58 5.24
CA ASP A 291 -46.02 8.29 4.00
C ASP A 291 -46.28 6.78 3.76
N GLY A 292 -45.99 5.92 4.72
CA GLY A 292 -46.05 4.46 4.57
C GLY A 292 -44.68 3.77 4.37
N THR A 293 -43.58 4.54 4.26
CA THR A 293 -42.22 4.02 4.07
C THR A 293 -41.79 3.09 5.21
N SER A 294 -42.01 3.49 6.46
CA SER A 294 -41.57 2.75 7.64
C SER A 294 -42.26 1.38 7.75
N GLU A 295 -43.54 1.29 7.38
CA GLU A 295 -44.30 0.04 7.36
C GLU A 295 -43.82 -0.92 6.27
N ILE A 296 -43.40 -0.39 5.12
CA ILE A 296 -42.81 -1.19 4.03
C ILE A 296 -41.47 -1.78 4.49
N LEU A 297 -40.62 -0.94 5.09
CA LEU A 297 -39.31 -1.36 5.61
C LEU A 297 -39.44 -2.41 6.72
N SER A 298 -40.39 -2.23 7.63
CA SER A 298 -40.67 -3.20 8.71
C SER A 298 -41.02 -4.58 8.15
N LYS A 299 -41.91 -4.65 7.14
CA LYS A 299 -42.28 -5.91 6.47
C LYS A 299 -41.11 -6.57 5.73
N LEU A 300 -40.26 -5.78 5.08
CA LEU A 300 -39.06 -6.29 4.40
C LEU A 300 -38.05 -6.84 5.42
N GLN A 301 -37.89 -6.15 6.55
CA GLN A 301 -36.96 -6.55 7.60
C GLN A 301 -37.37 -7.87 8.27
N GLU A 302 -38.68 -8.09 8.48
CA GLU A 302 -39.19 -9.38 8.97
C GLU A 302 -38.78 -10.56 8.06
N SER A 303 -38.73 -10.32 6.74
CA SER A 303 -38.37 -11.33 5.74
C SER A 303 -36.84 -11.50 5.55
N HIS A 304 -36.03 -10.54 6.01
CA HIS A 304 -34.59 -10.45 5.74
C HIS A 304 -33.78 -9.92 6.95
N ASN A 305 -34.11 -10.41 8.15
CA ASN A 305 -33.56 -9.90 9.42
C ASN A 305 -32.03 -10.11 9.60
N ASP A 306 -31.41 -10.96 8.79
CA ASP A 306 -29.97 -11.23 8.77
C ASP A 306 -29.19 -10.29 7.83
N LYS A 307 -29.90 -9.52 6.99
CA LYS A 307 -29.30 -8.65 5.96
C LYS A 307 -29.82 -7.22 5.95
N LEU A 308 -31.03 -6.94 6.41
CA LEU A 308 -31.62 -5.61 6.39
C LEU A 308 -31.71 -5.02 7.81
N TYR A 309 -31.03 -3.90 8.02
CA TYR A 309 -31.06 -3.15 9.26
C TYR A 309 -31.72 -1.79 9.01
N VAL A 310 -32.82 -1.54 9.69
CA VAL A 310 -33.53 -0.25 9.64
C VAL A 310 -33.20 0.52 10.92
N ILE A 311 -32.61 1.70 10.76
CA ILE A 311 -32.27 2.62 11.85
C ILE A 311 -33.22 3.81 11.78
N VAL A 312 -33.94 4.08 12.87
CA VAL A 312 -34.68 5.32 13.05
C VAL A 312 -33.89 6.18 14.03
N PRO A 313 -33.30 7.31 13.57
CA PRO A 313 -32.48 8.16 14.44
C PRO A 313 -33.29 8.75 15.60
N GLU A 314 -32.69 8.91 16.78
CA GLU A 314 -33.35 9.57 17.91
C GLU A 314 -33.58 11.07 17.66
N ARG A 315 -32.78 11.67 16.76
CA ARG A 315 -32.83 13.08 16.39
C ARG A 315 -33.71 13.34 15.17
N TYR A 316 -34.18 14.59 15.04
CA TYR A 316 -35.09 15.04 13.98
C TYR A 316 -34.48 16.07 13.02
N ASP A 317 -33.22 16.47 13.23
CA ASP A 317 -32.55 17.55 12.49
C ASP A 317 -31.54 17.03 11.44
N LEU A 318 -31.65 15.76 11.05
CA LEU A 318 -30.73 15.13 10.14
C LEU A 318 -31.11 15.42 8.67
N GLY A 319 -30.13 15.92 7.91
CA GLY A 319 -30.12 15.86 6.45
C GLY A 319 -29.56 14.52 5.97
N ILE A 320 -29.37 14.38 4.64
CA ILE A 320 -28.83 13.14 4.03
C ILE A 320 -27.47 12.76 4.64
N GLY A 321 -26.56 13.73 4.79
CA GLY A 321 -25.26 13.49 5.43
C GLY A 321 -25.37 13.09 6.90
N GLY A 322 -26.35 13.62 7.63
CA GLY A 322 -26.65 13.19 9.00
C GLY A 322 -27.08 11.72 9.06
N CYS A 323 -27.96 11.29 8.16
CA CYS A 323 -28.36 9.88 8.04
C CYS A 323 -27.17 8.97 7.68
N TRP A 324 -26.27 9.41 6.79
CA TRP A 324 -25.04 8.68 6.52
C TRP A 324 -24.17 8.50 7.77
N ASN A 325 -24.07 9.53 8.61
CA ASN A 325 -23.33 9.46 9.87
C ASN A 325 -23.93 8.41 10.82
N GLU A 326 -25.25 8.34 10.95
CA GLU A 326 -25.92 7.29 11.73
C GLU A 326 -25.58 5.88 11.21
N ALA A 327 -25.61 5.69 9.88
CA ALA A 327 -25.29 4.41 9.26
C ALA A 327 -23.84 3.99 9.49
N ILE A 328 -22.87 4.88 9.24
CA ILE A 328 -21.44 4.53 9.31
C ILE A 328 -21.00 4.30 10.75
N GLN A 329 -21.63 4.97 11.73
CA GLN A 329 -21.30 4.79 13.14
C GLN A 329 -21.83 3.48 13.72
N SER A 330 -22.88 2.92 13.11
CA SER A 330 -23.43 1.61 13.45
C SER A 330 -22.40 0.48 13.36
N ASP A 331 -22.48 -0.49 14.28
CA ASP A 331 -21.68 -1.71 14.26
C ASP A 331 -22.06 -2.66 13.10
N PHE A 332 -23.21 -2.43 12.46
CA PHE A 332 -23.60 -3.16 11.25
C PHE A 332 -22.83 -2.70 10.01
N CYS A 333 -22.21 -1.51 10.03
CA CYS A 333 -21.51 -0.97 8.87
C CYS A 333 -20.23 -1.77 8.60
N GLY A 334 -20.13 -2.33 7.40
CA GLY A 334 -19.00 -3.12 6.90
C GLY A 334 -17.78 -2.30 6.52
N ARG A 335 -16.77 -2.98 6.00
CA ARG A 335 -15.48 -2.39 5.60
C ARG A 335 -15.65 -1.28 4.56
N PHE A 336 -16.57 -1.47 3.63
CA PHE A 336 -16.94 -0.49 2.62
C PHE A 336 -18.40 -0.06 2.75
N ALA A 337 -18.64 1.25 2.88
CA ALA A 337 -19.99 1.83 2.86
C ALA A 337 -20.32 2.29 1.43
N VAL A 338 -21.40 1.77 0.85
CA VAL A 338 -21.75 1.95 -0.56
C VAL A 338 -23.10 2.66 -0.68
N GLN A 339 -23.17 3.72 -1.49
CA GLN A 339 -24.39 4.49 -1.68
C GLN A 339 -25.44 3.72 -2.49
N LEU A 340 -26.70 3.85 -2.06
CA LEU A 340 -27.87 3.79 -2.92
C LEU A 340 -28.92 4.79 -2.43
N ASP A 341 -29.36 5.68 -3.30
CA ASP A 341 -30.43 6.62 -3.00
C ASP A 341 -31.78 5.88 -3.01
N SER A 342 -32.67 6.27 -2.09
CA SER A 342 -33.95 5.60 -1.82
C SER A 342 -34.96 5.57 -2.98
N ASP A 343 -34.69 6.32 -4.05
CA ASP A 343 -35.47 6.36 -5.28
C ASP A 343 -34.74 5.80 -6.51
N ASP A 344 -33.54 5.26 -6.35
CA ASP A 344 -32.72 4.73 -7.44
C ASP A 344 -32.50 3.20 -7.33
N LEU A 345 -31.82 2.61 -8.32
CA LEU A 345 -31.58 1.17 -8.41
C LEU A 345 -30.16 0.85 -8.86
N TYR A 346 -29.62 -0.30 -8.43
CA TYR A 346 -28.44 -0.86 -9.07
C TYR A 346 -28.77 -1.45 -10.45
N SER A 347 -27.90 -1.19 -11.43
CA SER A 347 -28.12 -1.57 -12.84
C SER A 347 -28.00 -3.07 -13.09
N SER A 348 -27.34 -3.82 -12.20
CA SER A 348 -27.02 -5.24 -12.40
C SER A 348 -26.87 -5.99 -11.07
N PRO A 349 -27.13 -7.31 -11.01
CA PRO A 349 -26.83 -8.15 -9.85
C PRO A 349 -25.34 -8.22 -9.47
N LYS A 350 -24.43 -7.67 -10.29
CA LYS A 350 -22.97 -7.65 -10.03
C LYS A 350 -22.43 -6.26 -9.66
N THR A 351 -23.30 -5.26 -9.52
CA THR A 351 -22.89 -3.88 -9.21
C THR A 351 -22.04 -3.83 -7.95
N LEU A 352 -22.50 -4.44 -6.85
CA LEU A 352 -21.79 -4.40 -5.56
C LEU A 352 -20.44 -5.14 -5.62
N GLN A 353 -20.39 -6.29 -6.32
CA GLN A 353 -19.14 -7.02 -6.55
C GLN A 353 -18.12 -6.14 -7.29
N THR A 354 -18.54 -5.48 -8.37
CA THR A 354 -17.69 -4.60 -9.18
C THR A 354 -17.11 -3.44 -8.34
N ILE A 355 -17.92 -2.85 -7.45
CA ILE A 355 -17.48 -1.75 -6.59
C ILE A 355 -16.41 -2.21 -5.60
N VAL A 356 -16.64 -3.33 -4.91
CA VAL A 356 -15.66 -3.86 -3.92
C VAL A 356 -14.39 -4.34 -4.60
N ASP A 357 -14.48 -5.01 -5.76
CA ASP A 357 -13.30 -5.39 -6.54
C ASP A 357 -12.47 -4.16 -6.95
N ALA A 358 -13.12 -3.04 -7.24
CA ALA A 358 -12.42 -1.80 -7.59
C ALA A 358 -11.67 -1.19 -6.40
N PHE A 359 -12.17 -1.27 -5.17
CA PHE A 359 -11.42 -0.86 -3.97
C PHE A 359 -10.08 -1.58 -3.90
N TYR A 360 -10.11 -2.91 -3.97
CA TYR A 360 -8.92 -3.74 -3.87
C TYR A 360 -7.98 -3.57 -5.07
N LYS A 361 -8.51 -3.55 -6.29
CA LYS A 361 -7.71 -3.43 -7.51
C LYS A 361 -7.04 -2.06 -7.64
N GLN A 362 -7.76 -0.99 -7.30
CA GLN A 362 -7.29 0.38 -7.48
C GLN A 362 -6.61 0.94 -6.22
N LYS A 363 -6.70 0.25 -5.07
CA LYS A 363 -6.19 0.68 -3.77
C LYS A 363 -6.68 2.07 -3.38
N ALA A 364 -7.98 2.29 -3.55
CA ALA A 364 -8.61 3.60 -3.41
C ALA A 364 -9.32 3.75 -2.05
N ALA A 365 -9.36 4.97 -1.50
CA ALA A 365 -10.13 5.25 -0.29
C ALA A 365 -11.62 5.51 -0.56
N MET A 366 -11.94 5.87 -1.80
CA MET A 366 -13.30 6.11 -2.28
C MET A 366 -13.42 5.59 -3.72
N ILE A 367 -14.58 5.08 -4.09
CA ILE A 367 -14.92 4.69 -5.48
C ILE A 367 -16.08 5.56 -5.96
N ILE A 368 -15.95 6.06 -7.19
CA ILE A 368 -17.03 6.77 -7.91
C ILE A 368 -17.42 5.97 -9.16
N GLY A 369 -18.73 5.82 -9.37
CA GLY A 369 -19.34 5.05 -10.46
C GLY A 369 -19.98 5.89 -11.56
N SER A 370 -20.45 5.20 -12.61
CA SER A 370 -21.26 5.80 -13.68
C SER A 370 -22.73 5.40 -13.55
N TYR A 371 -23.62 6.31 -13.95
CA TYR A 371 -25.06 6.13 -13.85
C TYR A 371 -25.77 6.48 -15.14
N ARG A 372 -26.90 5.82 -15.40
CA ARG A 372 -27.78 6.13 -16.53
C ARG A 372 -29.06 6.78 -16.03
N MET A 373 -29.46 7.85 -16.71
CA MET A 373 -30.71 8.54 -16.45
C MET A 373 -31.89 7.74 -17.04
N CYS A 374 -32.91 7.48 -16.25
CA CYS A 374 -34.12 6.79 -16.71
C CYS A 374 -35.41 7.35 -16.11
N ASP A 375 -36.54 7.06 -16.75
CA ASP A 375 -37.87 7.29 -16.18
C ASP A 375 -38.27 6.18 -15.20
N PHE A 376 -39.49 6.27 -14.66
CA PHE A 376 -40.02 5.29 -13.70
C PHE A 376 -40.19 3.89 -14.33
N GLU A 377 -40.36 3.81 -15.66
CA GLU A 377 -40.41 2.56 -16.43
C GLU A 377 -39.03 2.08 -16.90
N LEU A 378 -37.95 2.69 -16.39
CA LEU A 378 -36.54 2.39 -16.70
C LEU A 378 -36.10 2.67 -18.14
N LYS A 379 -36.89 3.45 -18.91
CA LYS A 379 -36.49 3.92 -20.24
C LYS A 379 -35.46 5.03 -20.10
N THR A 380 -34.42 4.97 -20.93
CA THR A 380 -33.32 5.93 -20.92
C THR A 380 -33.80 7.34 -21.27
N LEU A 381 -33.42 8.32 -20.44
CA LEU A 381 -33.60 9.74 -20.71
C LEU A 381 -32.28 10.35 -21.22
N PRO A 382 -32.31 11.37 -22.10
CA PRO A 382 -31.12 12.13 -22.48
C PRO A 382 -30.41 12.71 -21.23
N PRO A 383 -29.06 12.79 -21.20
CA PRO A 383 -28.09 12.40 -22.23
C PRO A 383 -27.73 10.90 -22.26
N GLY A 384 -28.38 10.06 -21.45
CA GLY A 384 -28.09 8.62 -21.36
C GLY A 384 -27.13 8.27 -20.22
N LEU A 385 -26.01 7.61 -20.54
CA LEU A 385 -24.98 7.21 -19.57
C LEU A 385 -24.08 8.40 -19.23
N ILE A 386 -24.01 8.74 -17.94
CA ILE A 386 -23.15 9.77 -17.40
C ILE A 386 -21.93 9.08 -16.76
N ALA A 387 -20.81 9.18 -17.45
CA ALA A 387 -19.58 8.46 -17.11
C ALA A 387 -18.44 9.34 -16.57
N HIS A 388 -18.64 10.64 -16.38
CA HIS A 388 -17.65 11.56 -15.80
C HIS A 388 -16.20 11.28 -16.27
N LYS A 389 -15.99 11.28 -17.60
CA LYS A 389 -14.70 10.95 -18.24
C LYS A 389 -13.63 12.04 -18.05
N GLU A 390 -14.03 13.16 -17.46
CA GLU A 390 -13.17 14.25 -17.01
C GLU A 390 -12.36 13.91 -15.74
N TRP A 391 -12.70 12.82 -15.03
CA TRP A 391 -11.86 12.30 -13.95
C TRP A 391 -10.72 11.42 -14.50
N THR A 392 -9.47 11.82 -14.24
CA THR A 392 -8.25 11.07 -14.57
C THR A 392 -7.43 10.76 -13.32
N ASP A 393 -6.55 9.76 -13.38
CA ASP A 393 -5.67 9.42 -12.25
C ASP A 393 -4.63 10.54 -11.99
N GLU A 394 -4.27 11.29 -13.03
CA GLU A 394 -3.26 12.35 -12.96
C GLU A 394 -3.83 13.69 -12.47
N ASN A 395 -5.06 14.07 -12.87
CA ASN A 395 -5.58 15.41 -12.63
C ASN A 395 -7.04 15.46 -12.12
N GLY A 396 -7.69 14.31 -11.94
CA GLY A 396 -9.02 14.18 -11.33
C GLY A 396 -9.24 15.05 -10.08
N PRO A 397 -8.37 15.03 -9.04
CA PRO A 397 -8.57 15.84 -7.82
C PRO A 397 -8.54 17.35 -8.05
N ASN A 398 -7.82 17.81 -9.07
CA ASN A 398 -7.71 19.24 -9.40
C ASN A 398 -8.91 19.67 -10.26
N ASN A 399 -9.28 18.85 -11.25
CA ASN A 399 -10.46 19.07 -12.07
C ASN A 399 -11.76 19.01 -11.25
N ALA A 400 -11.78 18.24 -10.16
CA ALA A 400 -12.87 18.17 -9.21
C ALA A 400 -13.32 19.54 -8.68
N LEU A 401 -12.39 20.49 -8.48
CA LEU A 401 -12.70 21.84 -8.03
C LEU A 401 -13.39 22.69 -9.11
N ARG A 402 -13.24 22.34 -10.39
CA ARG A 402 -13.93 23.00 -11.51
C ARG A 402 -15.36 22.49 -11.69
N ILE A 403 -15.58 21.19 -11.58
CA ILE A 403 -16.87 20.57 -11.90
C ILE A 403 -17.81 20.45 -10.69
N ASN A 404 -19.11 20.27 -10.95
CA ASN A 404 -20.16 20.24 -9.93
C ASN A 404 -20.52 18.84 -9.38
N GLY A 405 -19.83 17.77 -9.80
CA GLY A 405 -20.07 16.41 -9.31
C GLY A 405 -18.98 15.41 -9.74
N LEU A 406 -18.92 14.26 -9.06
CA LEU A 406 -17.86 13.24 -9.24
C LEU A 406 -18.38 11.91 -9.81
N GLY A 407 -19.70 11.70 -9.88
CA GLY A 407 -20.32 10.45 -10.35
C GLY A 407 -20.93 9.58 -9.24
N ALA A 408 -21.81 8.66 -9.63
CA ALA A 408 -22.62 7.81 -8.73
C ALA A 408 -22.64 6.33 -9.19
N PRO A 409 -22.73 5.35 -8.28
CA PRO A 409 -22.76 5.51 -6.83
C PRO A 409 -21.39 5.89 -6.30
N ARG A 410 -21.37 6.43 -5.09
CA ARG A 410 -20.14 6.64 -4.32
C ARG A 410 -20.02 5.53 -3.29
N ALA A 411 -18.80 5.09 -3.07
CA ALA A 411 -18.49 4.14 -2.00
C ALA A 411 -17.24 4.60 -1.27
N PHE A 412 -17.16 4.29 0.02
CA PHE A 412 -16.11 4.79 0.89
C PHE A 412 -15.51 3.66 1.74
N PHE A 413 -14.22 3.76 2.03
CA PHE A 413 -13.60 2.95 3.07
C PHE A 413 -14.04 3.47 4.45
N THR A 414 -14.76 2.63 5.20
CA THR A 414 -15.50 3.02 6.40
C THR A 414 -14.63 3.63 7.51
N PRO A 415 -13.44 3.11 7.84
CA PRO A 415 -12.59 3.72 8.87
C PRO A 415 -12.20 5.18 8.59
N LEU A 416 -11.78 5.49 7.35
CA LEU A 416 -11.48 6.86 6.94
C LEU A 416 -12.74 7.72 6.93
N LEU A 417 -13.86 7.15 6.49
CA LEU A 417 -15.13 7.85 6.46
C LEU A 417 -15.62 8.22 7.88
N ARG A 418 -15.45 7.33 8.87
CA ARG A 418 -15.81 7.58 10.27
C ARG A 418 -15.00 8.69 10.92
N GLN A 419 -13.76 8.89 10.49
CA GLN A 419 -12.89 9.94 11.02
C GLN A 419 -13.43 11.33 10.66
N VAL A 420 -13.95 11.49 9.44
CA VAL A 420 -14.41 12.80 9.00
C VAL A 420 -15.91 13.01 9.22
N GLY A 421 -16.70 11.97 8.89
CA GLY A 421 -18.15 12.10 8.78
C GLY A 421 -18.59 12.97 7.61
N PHE A 422 -19.86 12.81 7.23
CA PHE A 422 -20.51 13.67 6.26
C PHE A 422 -20.93 15.00 6.91
N PRO A 423 -20.85 16.13 6.19
CA PRO A 423 -21.55 17.34 6.59
C PRO A 423 -23.06 17.08 6.71
N ASN A 424 -23.70 17.51 7.80
CA ASN A 424 -25.14 17.34 7.99
C ASN A 424 -25.95 18.30 7.09
N THR A 425 -25.97 18.00 5.79
CA THR A 425 -26.74 18.69 4.75
C THR A 425 -27.36 17.65 3.81
N SER A 426 -28.27 18.09 2.95
CA SER A 426 -28.89 17.26 1.91
C SER A 426 -28.45 17.64 0.50
N TYR A 427 -27.40 18.45 0.39
CA TYR A 427 -26.79 18.80 -0.89
C TYR A 427 -25.30 19.07 -0.75
N GLY A 428 -24.48 18.36 -1.53
CA GLY A 428 -23.03 18.55 -1.62
C GLY A 428 -22.21 17.85 -0.53
N GLU A 429 -22.84 17.07 0.35
CA GLU A 429 -22.20 16.27 1.38
C GLU A 429 -21.22 15.23 0.80
N ASP A 430 -21.60 14.58 -0.30
CA ASP A 430 -20.79 13.61 -1.05
C ASP A 430 -19.59 14.29 -1.74
N TYR A 431 -19.82 15.47 -2.32
CA TYR A 431 -18.82 16.28 -2.99
C TYR A 431 -17.76 16.80 -2.00
N ALA A 432 -18.18 17.21 -0.80
CA ALA A 432 -17.28 17.60 0.28
C ALA A 432 -16.30 16.47 0.62
N LEU A 433 -16.80 15.24 0.76
CA LEU A 433 -15.95 14.07 0.99
C LEU A 433 -15.03 13.78 -0.19
N GLY A 434 -15.55 13.81 -1.42
CA GLY A 434 -14.73 13.58 -2.60
C GLY A 434 -13.56 14.55 -2.71
N LEU A 435 -13.78 15.85 -2.48
CA LEU A 435 -12.70 16.85 -2.47
C LEU A 435 -11.63 16.51 -1.43
N MET A 436 -12.06 16.24 -0.21
CA MET A 436 -11.19 15.99 0.92
C MET A 436 -10.40 14.67 0.80
N PHE A 437 -11.03 13.57 0.38
CA PHE A 437 -10.34 12.30 0.15
C PHE A 437 -9.32 12.44 -0.98
N SER A 438 -9.70 13.13 -2.07
CA SER A 438 -8.86 13.28 -3.25
C SER A 438 -7.57 14.07 -3.04
N ARG A 439 -7.42 14.80 -1.92
CA ARG A 439 -6.18 15.54 -1.63
C ARG A 439 -5.06 14.64 -1.08
N ARG A 440 -5.36 13.40 -0.68
CA ARG A 440 -4.40 12.46 -0.06
C ARG A 440 -4.48 11.03 -0.54
N TYR A 441 -5.67 10.58 -0.86
CA TYR A 441 -5.93 9.21 -1.22
C TYR A 441 -6.45 9.15 -2.64
N ARG A 442 -6.12 8.05 -3.30
CA ARG A 442 -6.70 7.76 -4.60
C ARG A 442 -8.21 7.60 -4.47
N ILE A 443 -8.94 8.27 -5.35
CA ILE A 443 -10.35 7.96 -5.64
C ILE A 443 -10.36 7.13 -6.91
N GLY A 444 -10.89 5.90 -6.80
CA GLY A 444 -11.00 4.98 -7.92
C GLY A 444 -12.26 5.23 -8.74
N ARG A 445 -12.21 4.82 -10.02
CA ARG A 445 -13.27 5.10 -11.00
C ARG A 445 -13.74 3.84 -11.69
N ILE A 446 -15.05 3.73 -11.90
CA ILE A 446 -15.69 2.68 -12.73
C ILE A 446 -16.53 3.34 -13.81
N PHE A 447 -16.12 3.21 -15.08
CA PHE A 447 -16.76 3.89 -16.21
C PHE A 447 -18.02 3.19 -16.74
N THR A 448 -18.22 1.91 -16.42
CA THR A 448 -19.41 1.13 -16.82
C THR A 448 -20.62 1.50 -15.97
N GLU A 449 -21.83 1.32 -16.53
CA GLU A 449 -23.10 1.59 -15.82
C GLU A 449 -23.23 0.72 -14.56
N LEU A 450 -23.35 1.36 -13.39
CA LEU A 450 -23.58 0.69 -12.11
C LEU A 450 -24.95 1.02 -11.51
N TYR A 451 -25.57 2.10 -11.97
CA TYR A 451 -26.62 2.80 -11.26
C TYR A 451 -27.68 3.35 -12.23
N LEU A 452 -28.94 3.23 -11.84
CA LEU A 452 -30.09 3.74 -12.59
C LEU A 452 -30.68 4.90 -11.79
N CYS A 453 -30.46 6.13 -12.28
CA CYS A 453 -30.98 7.35 -11.67
C CYS A 453 -32.40 7.63 -12.21
N ARG A 454 -33.42 7.41 -11.40
CA ARG A 454 -34.84 7.51 -11.80
C ARG A 454 -35.35 8.95 -11.68
N ARG A 455 -35.99 9.45 -12.74
CA ARG A 455 -36.70 10.74 -12.76
C ARG A 455 -38.20 10.53 -12.89
N TRP A 456 -38.99 11.16 -12.02
CA TRP A 456 -40.45 11.09 -12.03
C TRP A 456 -41.07 12.35 -11.39
N GLY A 457 -42.37 12.58 -11.65
CA GLY A 457 -43.12 13.72 -11.14
C GLY A 457 -43.23 13.69 -9.61
N GLY A 458 -42.41 14.50 -8.93
CA GLY A 458 -42.23 14.47 -7.48
C GLY A 458 -40.75 14.42 -7.06
N ASN A 459 -39.83 14.13 -7.98
CA ASN A 459 -38.39 14.23 -7.75
C ASN A 459 -37.95 15.70 -7.81
N SER A 460 -37.25 16.19 -6.78
CA SER A 460 -37.14 17.62 -6.44
C SER A 460 -36.25 18.49 -7.34
N ASP A 461 -35.60 17.93 -8.37
CA ASP A 461 -34.50 18.62 -9.06
C ASP A 461 -34.77 19.02 -10.52
N ALA A 462 -35.93 18.69 -11.10
CA ALA A 462 -36.16 18.89 -12.54
C ALA A 462 -36.40 20.37 -12.95
N ALA A 463 -36.72 21.25 -12.00
CA ALA A 463 -36.95 22.68 -12.24
C ALA A 463 -36.75 23.51 -10.95
N LEU A 464 -35.50 23.59 -10.47
CA LEU A 464 -35.16 24.44 -9.32
C LEU A 464 -35.30 25.93 -9.69
N SER A 465 -35.74 26.76 -8.75
CA SER A 465 -35.71 28.21 -8.91
C SER A 465 -34.26 28.73 -8.94
N ILE A 466 -34.03 29.89 -9.54
CA ILE A 466 -32.69 30.51 -9.62
C ILE A 466 -32.11 30.69 -8.21
N GLU A 467 -32.93 31.06 -7.23
CA GLU A 467 -32.50 31.22 -5.83
C GLU A 467 -32.01 29.89 -5.23
N LYS A 468 -32.67 28.77 -5.53
CA LYS A 468 -32.27 27.46 -5.03
C LYS A 468 -30.99 26.96 -5.71
N ILE A 469 -30.84 27.21 -7.02
CA ILE A 469 -29.59 26.93 -7.76
C ILE A 469 -28.44 27.75 -7.18
N ASN A 470 -28.66 29.04 -6.96
CA ASN A 470 -27.70 29.95 -6.36
C ASN A 470 -27.29 29.52 -4.95
N ALA A 471 -28.25 29.13 -4.10
CA ALA A 471 -27.96 28.62 -2.76
C ALA A 471 -27.09 27.34 -2.82
N ASN A 472 -27.41 26.41 -3.73
CA ASN A 472 -26.65 25.18 -3.93
C ASN A 472 -25.22 25.45 -4.45
N ASN A 473 -25.08 26.34 -5.43
CA ASN A 473 -23.78 26.73 -5.99
C ASN A 473 -22.93 27.48 -4.97
N LEU A 474 -23.52 28.42 -4.23
CA LEU A 474 -22.84 29.17 -3.17
C LEU A 474 -22.28 28.23 -2.10
N TYR A 475 -23.05 27.20 -1.71
CA TYR A 475 -22.59 26.20 -0.76
C TYR A 475 -21.44 25.35 -1.31
N LYS A 476 -21.53 24.85 -2.56
CA LYS A 476 -20.41 24.09 -3.17
C LYS A 476 -19.16 24.94 -3.36
N ASP A 477 -19.29 26.23 -3.66
CA ASP A 477 -18.15 27.15 -3.70
C ASP A 477 -17.51 27.35 -2.32
N ARG A 478 -18.29 27.35 -1.23
CA ARG A 478 -17.74 27.34 0.13
C ARG A 478 -16.94 26.07 0.39
N LEU A 479 -17.46 24.91 -0.03
CA LEU A 479 -16.72 23.64 0.07
C LEU A 479 -15.39 23.70 -0.68
N ARG A 480 -15.39 24.22 -1.91
CA ARG A 480 -14.17 24.43 -2.71
C ARG A 480 -13.22 25.43 -2.07
N THR A 481 -13.74 26.49 -1.44
CA THR A 481 -12.93 27.50 -0.76
C THR A 481 -12.20 26.87 0.44
N MET A 482 -12.92 26.10 1.25
CA MET A 482 -12.33 25.37 2.37
C MET A 482 -11.28 24.36 1.90
N GLU A 483 -11.56 23.63 0.81
CA GLU A 483 -10.59 22.69 0.25
C GLU A 483 -9.36 23.39 -0.34
N LEU A 484 -9.53 24.51 -1.04
CA LEU A 484 -8.43 25.31 -1.58
C LEU A 484 -7.48 25.75 -0.47
N HIS A 485 -8.03 26.28 0.63
CA HIS A 485 -7.25 26.67 1.80
C HIS A 485 -6.58 25.46 2.45
N ALA A 486 -7.26 24.32 2.58
CA ALA A 486 -6.66 23.09 3.12
C ALA A 486 -5.45 22.61 2.30
N ARG A 487 -5.54 22.64 0.96
CA ARG A 487 -4.42 22.31 0.06
C ARG A 487 -3.25 23.28 0.23
N GLN A 488 -3.52 24.58 0.36
CA GLN A 488 -2.47 25.58 0.61
C GLN A 488 -1.74 25.35 1.94
N GLN A 489 -2.47 25.00 3.00
CA GLN A 489 -1.86 24.67 4.29
C GLN A 489 -0.99 23.41 4.22
N MET A 490 -1.45 22.40 3.48
CA MET A 490 -0.70 21.15 3.25
C MET A 490 0.61 21.41 2.50
N VAL A 491 0.60 22.22 1.45
CA VAL A 491 1.82 22.61 0.70
C VAL A 491 2.79 23.40 1.58
N GLN A 492 2.29 24.14 2.58
CA GLN A 492 3.12 24.85 3.57
C GLN A 492 3.67 23.95 4.68
N GLY A 493 3.42 22.63 4.62
CA GLY A 493 3.92 21.66 5.60
C GLY A 493 3.21 21.70 6.95
N ARG A 494 2.02 22.34 7.05
CA ARG A 494 1.20 22.24 8.26
C ARG A 494 0.54 20.86 8.33
N GLU A 495 0.48 20.29 9.52
CA GLU A 495 -0.25 19.04 9.76
C GLU A 495 -1.72 19.22 9.38
N ASP A 496 -2.20 18.31 8.54
CA ASP A 496 -3.60 18.21 8.15
C ASP A 496 -4.36 17.48 9.25
N VAL A 497 -5.57 17.93 9.55
CA VAL A 497 -6.48 17.30 10.50
C VAL A 497 -6.72 15.80 10.20
N LEU A 498 -6.54 15.37 8.95
CA LEU A 498 -6.67 13.97 8.53
C LEU A 498 -5.41 13.12 8.68
N SER A 499 -4.30 13.64 9.21
CA SER A 499 -3.02 12.90 9.28
C SER A 499 -2.94 11.87 10.42
N GLU A 500 -4.07 11.52 11.05
CA GLU A 500 -4.06 10.47 12.08
C GLU A 500 -3.56 9.14 11.48
N SER A 501 -2.63 8.50 12.18
CA SER A 501 -2.15 7.18 11.80
C SER A 501 -3.26 6.13 11.96
N PRO A 502 -3.20 4.98 11.25
CA PRO A 502 -4.12 3.85 11.46
C PRO A 502 -4.29 3.46 12.93
N LEU A 503 -3.20 3.59 13.70
CA LEU A 503 -3.19 3.29 15.13
C LEU A 503 -4.03 4.30 15.94
N MET A 504 -3.93 5.58 15.62
CA MET A 504 -4.73 6.62 16.29
C MET A 504 -6.22 6.50 15.92
N ARG A 505 -6.54 6.16 14.67
CA ARG A 505 -7.94 5.84 14.27
C ARG A 505 -8.50 4.69 15.09
N PHE A 506 -7.73 3.60 15.25
CA PHE A 506 -8.12 2.46 16.09
C PHE A 506 -8.35 2.89 17.55
N PHE A 507 -7.44 3.67 18.11
CA PHE A 507 -7.53 4.19 19.47
C PHE A 507 -8.77 5.07 19.68
N ASN A 508 -8.97 6.05 18.80
CA ASN A 508 -10.11 6.97 18.86
C ASN A 508 -11.44 6.22 18.69
N ARG A 509 -11.52 5.24 17.78
CA ARG A 509 -12.71 4.39 17.62
C ARG A 509 -13.00 3.60 18.89
N GLN A 510 -12.00 3.03 19.54
CA GLN A 510 -12.21 2.31 20.80
C GLN A 510 -12.78 3.22 21.89
N LEU A 511 -12.29 4.46 22.00
CA LEU A 511 -12.84 5.42 22.95
C LEU A 511 -14.28 5.81 22.58
N GLN A 512 -14.63 5.87 21.29
CA GLN A 512 -16.00 6.14 20.85
C GLN A 512 -16.98 4.99 21.15
N THR A 513 -16.53 3.74 21.16
CA THR A 513 -17.41 2.58 21.39
C THR A 513 -17.42 2.08 22.83
N TRP A 514 -16.43 2.45 23.64
CA TRP A 514 -16.28 1.96 25.02
C TRP A 514 -16.29 3.10 26.04
N GLU A 515 -17.49 3.45 26.53
CA GLU A 515 -17.73 4.61 27.42
C GLU A 515 -16.88 4.58 28.69
N GLU A 516 -16.80 3.42 29.36
CA GLU A 516 -16.03 3.26 30.61
C GLU A 516 -14.55 3.61 30.41
N VAL A 517 -13.96 3.15 29.29
CA VAL A 517 -12.56 3.44 28.98
C VAL A 517 -12.39 4.90 28.57
N ARG A 518 -13.32 5.47 27.78
CA ARG A 518 -13.32 6.91 27.48
C ARG A 518 -13.29 7.76 28.75
N GLN A 519 -14.14 7.42 29.73
CA GLN A 519 -14.17 8.16 30.99
C GLN A 519 -12.83 8.06 31.73
N ARG A 520 -12.19 6.89 31.77
CA ARG A 520 -10.85 6.73 32.39
C ARG A 520 -9.76 7.55 31.70
N TYR A 521 -9.80 7.70 30.37
CA TYR A 521 -8.88 8.59 29.66
C TYR A 521 -9.18 10.07 29.93
N ARG A 522 -10.47 10.47 30.06
CA ARG A 522 -10.83 11.82 30.52
C ARG A 522 -10.38 12.10 31.95
N ASP A 523 -10.54 11.14 32.84
CA ASP A 523 -10.06 11.25 34.23
C ASP A 523 -8.53 11.37 34.25
N LEU A 524 -7.82 10.69 33.34
CA LEU A 524 -6.37 10.82 33.17
C LEU A 524 -5.95 12.25 32.79
N GLU A 525 -6.73 12.98 31.98
CA GLU A 525 -6.42 14.38 31.65
C GLU A 525 -6.49 15.32 32.87
N GLN A 526 -7.19 14.90 33.92
CA GLN A 526 -7.39 15.67 35.15
C GLN A 526 -6.42 15.28 36.28
N VAL A 527 -5.53 14.31 36.06
CA VAL A 527 -4.57 13.88 37.08
C VAL A 527 -3.55 14.97 37.39
N GLU A 528 -3.19 15.07 38.67
CA GLU A 528 -2.18 16.01 39.10
C GLU A 528 -0.77 15.44 38.87
N THR A 529 0.14 16.29 38.40
CA THR A 529 1.55 15.96 38.26
C THR A 529 2.44 16.99 38.94
N ILE A 530 3.58 16.54 39.47
CA ILE A 530 4.64 17.41 40.00
C ILE A 530 6.00 16.98 39.44
N GLU A 531 6.85 17.96 39.16
CA GLU A 531 8.24 17.71 38.78
C GLU A 531 9.10 17.55 40.04
N LEU A 532 9.83 16.44 40.11
CA LEU A 532 10.80 16.11 41.14
C LEU A 532 12.19 16.27 40.55
N VAL A 533 12.82 17.40 40.84
CA VAL A 533 14.13 17.76 40.30
C VAL A 533 15.23 17.20 41.22
N ALA A 534 16.00 16.24 40.74
CA ALA A 534 17.27 15.81 41.37
C ALA A 534 18.47 16.37 40.59
N ASP A 535 19.67 16.31 41.18
CA ASP A 535 20.88 16.93 40.62
C ASP A 535 21.19 16.48 39.18
N THR A 536 20.99 15.20 38.87
CA THR A 536 21.35 14.60 37.58
C THR A 536 20.16 14.20 36.72
N PHE A 537 18.92 14.19 37.22
CA PHE A 537 17.75 13.74 36.47
C PHE A 537 16.45 14.35 37.03
N THR A 538 15.56 14.79 36.13
CA THR A 538 14.23 15.28 36.52
C THR A 538 13.21 14.17 36.30
N MET A 539 12.45 13.87 37.34
CA MET A 539 11.37 12.88 37.32
C MET A 539 10.03 13.61 37.42
N THR A 540 8.97 12.97 36.97
CA THR A 540 7.60 13.48 37.15
C THR A 540 6.85 12.49 38.03
N ALA A 541 6.20 12.96 39.10
CA ALA A 541 5.24 12.16 39.84
C ALA A 541 3.83 12.45 39.33
N GLN A 542 3.00 11.42 39.24
CA GLN A 542 1.59 11.49 38.85
C GLN A 542 0.72 10.89 39.95
N TRP A 543 -0.32 11.61 40.36
CA TRP A 543 -1.38 11.07 41.21
C TRP A 543 -2.51 10.50 40.36
N ASN A 544 -2.59 9.17 40.29
CA ASN A 544 -3.59 8.48 39.46
C ASN A 544 -4.36 7.43 40.28
N PRO A 545 -5.51 7.79 40.85
CA PRO A 545 -6.27 6.89 41.74
C PRO A 545 -6.81 5.65 41.02
N ALA A 546 -7.02 5.70 39.70
CA ALA A 546 -7.49 4.56 38.91
C ALA A 546 -6.51 3.37 38.92
N ARG A 547 -5.24 3.61 39.32
CA ARG A 547 -4.19 2.59 39.37
C ARG A 547 -4.18 1.76 40.66
N ILE A 548 -5.00 2.08 41.67
CA ILE A 548 -5.00 1.39 42.97
C ILE A 548 -5.21 -0.13 42.83
N GLY A 549 -6.12 -0.56 41.94
CA GLY A 549 -6.42 -1.97 41.71
C GLY A 549 -5.27 -2.75 41.08
N SER A 550 -4.47 -2.11 40.23
CA SER A 550 -3.32 -2.74 39.56
C SER A 550 -2.08 -2.72 40.45
N THR A 551 -1.78 -1.58 41.10
CA THR A 551 -0.60 -1.44 41.96
C THR A 551 -0.73 -2.22 43.27
N GLY A 552 -1.96 -2.41 43.77
CA GLY A 552 -2.27 -3.18 44.97
C GLY A 552 -2.54 -4.68 44.76
N ALA A 553 -2.49 -5.17 43.51
CA ALA A 553 -2.81 -6.57 43.22
C ALA A 553 -1.81 -7.54 43.86
N LYS A 554 -2.34 -8.63 44.43
CA LYS A 554 -1.55 -9.79 44.87
C LYS A 554 -1.12 -10.60 43.65
N ILE A 555 0.17 -10.93 43.59
CA ILE A 555 0.78 -11.65 42.45
C ILE A 555 1.32 -13.03 42.86
N ASP A 556 0.88 -13.57 44.00
CA ASP A 556 1.24 -14.93 44.39
C ASP A 556 0.54 -15.96 43.47
N ALA A 557 1.19 -17.10 43.26
CA ALA A 557 0.72 -18.13 42.33
C ALA A 557 -0.72 -18.60 42.59
N LYS A 558 -1.15 -18.61 43.85
CA LYS A 558 -2.52 -19.00 44.24
C LYS A 558 -3.54 -17.93 43.81
N SER A 559 -3.27 -16.65 44.11
CA SER A 559 -4.12 -15.53 43.67
C SER A 559 -4.21 -15.39 42.14
N ILE A 560 -3.14 -15.74 41.40
CA ILE A 560 -3.14 -15.72 39.93
C ILE A 560 -3.95 -16.88 39.36
N ALA A 561 -3.76 -18.11 39.88
CA ALA A 561 -4.48 -19.29 39.40
C ALA A 561 -6.01 -19.21 39.63
N GLU A 562 -6.46 -18.48 40.65
CA GLU A 562 -7.87 -18.28 40.97
C GLU A 562 -8.56 -17.22 40.09
N ARG A 563 -7.81 -16.39 39.34
CA ARG A 563 -8.35 -15.30 38.53
C ARG A 563 -8.29 -15.62 37.03
N PRO A 564 -9.40 -15.50 36.28
CA PRO A 564 -9.35 -15.58 34.83
C PRO A 564 -8.40 -14.50 34.25
N CYS A 565 -7.42 -14.90 33.45
CA CYS A 565 -6.49 -13.96 32.81
C CYS A 565 -7.25 -12.97 31.93
N PHE A 566 -7.21 -11.68 32.27
CA PHE A 566 -7.91 -10.59 31.57
C PHE A 566 -7.30 -10.27 30.19
N LEU A 567 -6.11 -10.79 29.89
CA LEU A 567 -5.48 -10.68 28.58
C LEU A 567 -5.92 -11.80 27.62
N CYS A 568 -6.57 -12.87 28.08
CA CYS A 568 -7.10 -13.91 27.19
C CYS A 568 -8.39 -13.44 26.50
N ALA A 569 -8.49 -13.59 25.18
CA ALA A 569 -9.63 -13.13 24.36
C ALA A 569 -11.01 -13.52 24.94
N LYS A 570 -11.16 -14.75 25.44
CA LYS A 570 -12.41 -15.26 26.06
C LYS A 570 -12.86 -14.52 27.33
N ASN A 571 -11.93 -13.83 28.00
CA ASN A 571 -12.17 -13.14 29.28
C ASN A 571 -12.19 -11.61 29.12
N ARG A 572 -11.95 -11.09 27.90
CA ARG A 572 -11.98 -9.64 27.64
C ARG A 572 -13.43 -9.13 27.55
N PRO A 573 -13.67 -7.84 27.87
CA PRO A 573 -14.93 -7.18 27.56
C PRO A 573 -15.27 -7.28 26.06
N LYS A 574 -16.55 -7.38 25.72
CA LYS A 574 -16.99 -7.54 24.32
C LYS A 574 -16.73 -6.29 23.48
N GLU A 575 -16.76 -5.14 24.14
CA GLU A 575 -16.52 -3.81 23.60
C GLU A 575 -15.05 -3.57 23.27
N GLN A 576 -14.13 -4.38 23.84
CA GLN A 576 -12.70 -4.24 23.59
C GLN A 576 -12.35 -4.74 22.19
N MET A 577 -12.09 -3.79 21.32
CA MET A 577 -11.54 -4.00 19.99
C MET A 577 -10.10 -4.51 20.09
N HIS A 578 -9.70 -5.27 19.08
CA HIS A 578 -8.33 -5.75 18.92
C HIS A 578 -7.90 -5.60 17.47
N ARG A 579 -6.59 -5.49 17.25
CA ARG A 579 -5.98 -5.52 15.93
C ARG A 579 -4.80 -6.48 15.95
N MET A 580 -4.67 -7.33 14.94
CA MET A 580 -3.52 -8.23 14.83
C MET A 580 -2.23 -7.48 14.50
N VAL A 581 -1.15 -7.77 15.22
CA VAL A 581 0.20 -7.23 14.96
C VAL A 581 1.18 -8.38 14.82
N ASP A 582 1.88 -8.43 13.68
CA ASP A 582 2.87 -9.44 13.31
C ASP A 582 2.39 -10.90 13.39
N GLY A 583 1.08 -11.13 13.44
CA GLY A 583 0.47 -12.46 13.54
C GLY A 583 0.73 -13.19 14.86
N ILE A 584 1.28 -12.48 15.86
CA ILE A 584 1.69 -13.04 17.16
C ILE A 584 1.13 -12.24 18.36
N TYR A 585 0.81 -10.96 18.15
CA TYR A 585 0.23 -10.08 19.16
C TYR A 585 -1.17 -9.61 18.73
N GLU A 586 -1.99 -9.31 19.73
CA GLU A 586 -3.17 -8.46 19.56
C GLU A 586 -2.88 -7.10 20.16
N LEU A 587 -3.04 -6.03 19.41
CA LEU A 587 -2.98 -4.67 19.91
C LEU A 587 -4.33 -4.30 20.53
N LEU A 588 -4.30 -3.93 21.81
CA LEU A 588 -5.47 -3.55 22.60
C LEU A 588 -5.25 -2.15 23.17
N VAL A 589 -6.28 -1.31 23.21
CA VAL A 589 -6.24 -0.10 24.05
C VAL A 589 -6.23 -0.53 25.51
N ASN A 590 -5.29 0.01 26.28
CA ASN A 590 -5.17 -0.29 27.69
C ASN A 590 -6.32 0.41 28.46
N PRO A 591 -7.20 -0.33 29.15
CA PRO A 591 -8.35 0.25 29.84
C PRO A 591 -7.98 0.92 31.18
N PHE A 592 -6.71 0.86 31.61
CA PHE A 592 -6.20 1.51 32.82
C PHE A 592 -5.01 2.41 32.47
N PRO A 593 -5.26 3.54 31.79
CA PRO A 593 -4.21 4.33 31.19
C PRO A 593 -3.36 5.07 32.21
N ILE A 594 -2.13 5.36 31.79
CA ILE A 594 -1.11 6.10 32.55
C ILE A 594 -0.64 7.30 31.72
N LEU A 595 -0.66 7.14 30.40
CA LEU A 595 -0.31 8.13 29.39
C LEU A 595 -1.49 8.32 28.43
N PRO A 596 -1.57 9.48 27.73
CA PRO A 596 -2.72 9.83 26.88
C PRO A 596 -3.04 8.82 25.78
N VAL A 597 -2.03 8.09 25.30
CA VAL A 597 -2.20 6.93 24.42
C VAL A 597 -1.45 5.76 25.05
N HIS A 598 -2.17 4.67 25.30
CA HIS A 598 -1.61 3.50 25.97
C HIS A 598 -2.23 2.22 25.41
N PHE A 599 -1.38 1.33 24.90
CA PHE A 599 -1.73 0.01 24.39
C PHE A 599 -1.12 -1.11 25.23
N THR A 600 -1.78 -2.27 25.18
CA THR A 600 -1.27 -3.54 25.67
C THR A 600 -1.23 -4.51 24.48
N LEU A 601 -0.11 -5.22 24.32
CA LEU A 601 0.12 -6.16 23.23
C LEU A 601 0.33 -7.58 23.80
N PRO A 602 -0.72 -8.30 24.23
CA PRO A 602 -0.61 -9.70 24.63
C PRO A 602 -0.31 -10.62 23.46
N THR A 603 0.41 -11.71 23.75
CA THR A 603 0.60 -12.81 22.79
C THR A 603 -0.71 -13.56 22.59
N LEU A 604 -0.93 -14.13 21.40
CA LEU A 604 -2.14 -14.91 21.08
C LEU A 604 -2.34 -16.12 21.99
N ARG A 605 -1.23 -16.75 22.41
CA ARG A 605 -1.26 -17.89 23.33
C ARG A 605 -1.04 -17.40 24.76
N HIS A 606 -1.77 -18.00 25.70
CA HIS A 606 -1.53 -17.84 27.12
C HIS A 606 -0.22 -18.57 27.47
N GLN A 607 0.85 -17.81 27.65
CA GLN A 607 2.18 -18.33 27.99
C GLN A 607 2.88 -17.40 28.98
N PRO A 608 3.80 -17.88 29.84
CA PRO A 608 4.46 -17.04 30.84
C PRO A 608 5.18 -15.83 30.25
N GLN A 609 5.16 -14.70 30.96
CA GLN A 609 5.89 -13.48 30.61
C GLN A 609 7.40 -13.78 30.56
N ARG A 610 8.03 -13.60 29.38
CA ARG A 610 9.47 -13.79 29.14
C ARG A 610 9.96 -12.92 27.99
N ILE A 611 10.98 -12.09 28.18
CA ILE A 611 11.41 -11.15 27.13
C ILE A 611 12.30 -11.76 26.05
N LEU A 612 13.12 -12.76 26.40
CA LEU A 612 14.08 -13.32 25.45
C LEU A 612 13.48 -13.77 24.10
N PRO A 613 12.33 -14.47 24.04
CA PRO A 613 11.67 -14.84 22.79
C PRO A 613 10.80 -13.73 22.17
N MET A 614 10.74 -12.55 22.78
CA MET A 614 9.88 -11.42 22.36
C MET A 614 10.67 -10.16 21.99
N TYR A 615 11.95 -10.10 22.35
CA TYR A 615 12.76 -8.89 22.22
C TYR A 615 12.94 -8.48 20.76
N GLY A 616 13.22 -9.43 19.87
CA GLY A 616 13.36 -9.16 18.43
C GLY A 616 12.11 -8.52 17.86
N GLU A 617 10.93 -9.05 18.21
CA GLU A 617 9.65 -8.54 17.76
C GLU A 617 9.30 -7.19 18.41
N MET A 618 9.63 -6.98 19.69
CA MET A 618 9.53 -5.67 20.35
C MET A 618 10.30 -4.60 19.57
N MET A 619 11.52 -4.92 19.11
CA MET A 619 12.34 -4.00 18.32
C MET A 619 11.82 -3.82 16.89
N GLN A 620 11.24 -4.85 16.26
CA GLN A 620 10.58 -4.72 14.95
C GLN A 620 9.36 -3.79 15.01
N ILE A 621 8.56 -3.89 16.08
CA ILE A 621 7.41 -3.00 16.29
C ILE A 621 7.89 -1.56 16.47
N ALA A 622 8.94 -1.34 17.28
CA ALA A 622 9.54 -0.01 17.45
C ALA A 622 10.11 0.55 16.13
N GLN A 623 10.70 -0.31 15.28
CA GLN A 623 11.26 0.10 13.99
C GLN A 623 10.18 0.59 13.01
N ARG A 624 9.01 -0.06 12.99
CA ARG A 624 7.90 0.27 12.08
C ARG A 624 7.01 1.40 12.59
N ASN A 625 7.01 1.66 13.90
CA ASN A 625 6.13 2.64 14.55
C ASN A 625 6.97 3.68 15.30
N THR A 626 7.46 4.68 14.59
CA THR A 626 8.31 5.76 15.14
C THR A 626 7.64 6.55 16.25
N ASP A 627 6.31 6.61 16.23
CA ASP A 627 5.50 7.40 17.17
C ASP A 627 5.22 6.64 18.48
N LEU A 628 5.72 5.41 18.60
CA LEU A 628 5.55 4.56 19.78
C LEU A 628 6.85 4.33 20.55
N THR A 629 6.69 4.21 21.86
CA THR A 629 7.69 3.64 22.78
C THR A 629 7.13 2.35 23.35
N LEU A 630 7.90 1.29 23.18
CA LEU A 630 7.58 -0.06 23.64
C LEU A 630 8.14 -0.25 25.04
N LEU A 631 7.35 -0.85 25.90
CA LEU A 631 7.64 -1.05 27.31
C LEU A 631 7.49 -2.53 27.64
N TYR A 632 8.45 -3.06 28.37
CA TYR A 632 8.39 -4.41 28.91
C TYR A 632 8.66 -4.41 30.41
N ASN A 633 7.79 -5.12 31.13
CA ASN A 633 7.92 -5.38 32.55
C ASN A 633 8.15 -6.89 32.73
N GLY A 634 9.26 -7.26 33.39
CA GLY A 634 9.46 -8.64 33.81
C GLY A 634 8.37 -9.13 34.79
N PRO A 635 8.19 -10.45 34.95
CA PRO A 635 7.16 -11.08 35.80
C PRO A 635 7.12 -10.51 37.21
N ARG A 636 8.29 -10.24 37.79
CA ARG A 636 8.49 -9.65 39.12
C ARG A 636 9.03 -8.22 39.04
N CYS A 637 8.68 -7.49 37.99
CA CYS A 637 9.14 -6.13 37.72
C CYS A 637 7.99 -5.21 37.26
N GLY A 638 6.77 -5.43 37.76
CA GLY A 638 5.60 -4.59 37.46
C GLY A 638 4.71 -5.11 36.32
N ALA A 639 4.86 -6.36 35.87
CA ALA A 639 3.96 -6.97 34.89
C ALA A 639 2.54 -7.09 35.46
N SER A 640 1.55 -6.68 34.67
CA SER A 640 0.13 -6.73 35.08
C SER A 640 -0.46 -8.15 35.09
N ALA A 641 0.09 -9.04 34.27
CA ALA A 641 -0.26 -10.45 34.15
C ALA A 641 1.03 -11.26 33.93
N PRO A 642 1.72 -11.71 34.99
CA PRO A 642 3.01 -12.40 34.86
C PRO A 642 2.90 -13.79 34.20
N ASP A 643 1.70 -14.37 34.17
CA ASP A 643 1.38 -15.65 33.56
C ASP A 643 0.98 -15.57 32.07
N HIS A 644 0.82 -14.36 31.52
CA HIS A 644 0.52 -14.13 30.10
C HIS A 644 1.46 -13.08 29.49
N ALA A 645 2.32 -13.53 28.58
CA ALA A 645 3.25 -12.72 27.81
C ALA A 645 2.58 -11.51 27.12
N HIS A 646 3.07 -10.31 27.41
CA HIS A 646 2.60 -9.06 26.84
C HIS A 646 3.67 -7.95 26.84
N LEU A 647 3.58 -7.07 25.85
CA LEU A 647 4.25 -5.77 25.83
C LEU A 647 3.24 -4.66 26.14
N GLN A 648 3.73 -3.47 26.44
CA GLN A 648 2.93 -2.25 26.44
C GLN A 648 3.51 -1.26 25.43
N ALA A 649 2.69 -0.38 24.88
CA ALA A 649 3.14 0.68 23.98
C ALA A 649 2.47 2.00 24.33
N VAL A 650 3.22 3.09 24.27
CA VAL A 650 2.75 4.45 24.58
C VAL A 650 3.31 5.42 23.56
N SER A 651 2.74 6.63 23.45
CA SER A 651 3.29 7.66 22.57
C SER A 651 4.75 7.98 22.91
N SER A 652 5.58 8.08 21.87
CA SER A 652 7.00 8.35 22.00
C SER A 652 7.29 9.78 22.47
N GLY A 653 8.43 9.97 23.16
CA GLY A 653 8.90 11.28 23.61
C GLY A 653 8.24 11.82 24.89
N ILE A 654 7.28 11.10 25.49
CA ILE A 654 6.58 11.58 26.69
C ILE A 654 7.38 11.32 27.98
N LEU A 655 8.11 10.21 28.06
CA LEU A 655 8.81 9.82 29.29
C LEU A 655 9.98 10.76 29.62
N PRO A 656 10.22 11.10 30.90
CA PRO A 656 11.36 11.94 31.29
C PRO A 656 12.73 11.42 30.82
N LEU A 657 12.91 10.09 30.77
CA LEU A 657 14.08 9.44 30.17
C LEU A 657 14.31 9.89 28.72
N GLN A 658 13.25 9.98 27.91
CA GLN A 658 13.34 10.39 26.50
C GLN A 658 13.54 11.90 26.36
N ARG A 659 12.85 12.71 27.17
CA ARG A 659 13.01 14.17 27.17
C ARG A 659 14.44 14.61 27.51
N THR A 660 15.11 13.86 28.37
CA THR A 660 16.50 14.12 28.79
C THR A 660 17.53 13.30 28.01
N TRP A 661 17.11 12.52 27.02
CA TRP A 661 17.96 11.58 26.29
C TRP A 661 19.17 12.26 25.63
N GLN A 662 18.98 13.45 25.05
CA GLN A 662 20.07 14.20 24.41
C GLN A 662 21.22 14.55 25.38
N ARG A 663 20.93 14.68 26.68
CA ARG A 663 21.95 14.88 27.71
C ARG A 663 22.55 13.54 28.13
N LEU A 664 21.73 12.53 28.39
CA LEU A 664 22.19 11.20 28.81
C LEU A 664 23.07 10.53 27.75
N SER A 665 22.78 10.73 26.46
CA SER A 665 23.53 10.16 25.35
C SER A 665 24.95 10.72 25.19
N ARG A 666 25.25 11.88 25.80
CA ARG A 666 26.60 12.49 25.77
C ARG A 666 27.59 11.80 26.71
N ASN A 667 27.09 11.15 27.75
CA ASN A 667 27.89 10.56 28.83
C ASN A 667 27.76 9.03 28.86
N LEU A 668 27.64 8.42 27.68
CA LEU A 668 27.59 6.96 27.52
C LEU A 668 29.00 6.36 27.65
N VAL A 669 29.13 5.30 28.43
CA VAL A 669 30.37 4.53 28.53
C VAL A 669 30.25 3.28 27.66
N GLU A 670 31.09 3.18 26.64
CA GLU A 670 31.09 2.01 25.73
C GLU A 670 31.46 0.73 26.48
N VAL A 671 30.61 -0.29 26.34
CA VAL A 671 30.82 -1.62 26.94
C VAL A 671 31.23 -2.61 25.86
N VAL A 672 30.44 -2.71 24.79
CA VAL A 672 30.70 -3.56 23.61
C VAL A 672 30.38 -2.75 22.37
N LYS A 673 31.27 -2.77 21.38
CA LYS A 673 31.05 -2.20 20.05
C LYS A 673 31.00 -3.31 19.01
N HIS A 674 29.92 -3.39 18.24
CA HIS A 674 29.73 -4.40 17.21
C HIS A 674 30.14 -3.86 15.83
N ASN A 675 29.69 -2.65 15.48
CA ASN A 675 30.13 -1.91 14.29
C ASN A 675 30.21 -0.41 14.60
N GLU A 676 30.31 0.48 13.59
CA GLU A 676 30.48 1.92 13.84
C GLU A 676 29.38 2.54 14.71
N ASP A 677 28.15 2.03 14.63
CA ASP A 677 26.96 2.60 15.28
C ASP A 677 26.17 1.63 16.19
N ASP A 678 26.39 0.32 16.08
CA ASP A 678 25.71 -0.72 16.86
C ASP A 678 26.56 -1.17 18.07
N GLY A 679 25.94 -1.27 19.25
CA GLY A 679 26.65 -1.68 20.45
C GLY A 679 25.84 -1.66 21.75
N ILE A 680 26.57 -1.84 22.85
CA ILE A 680 26.07 -1.77 24.22
C ILE A 680 26.86 -0.70 24.96
N TRP A 681 26.15 0.23 25.59
CA TRP A 681 26.71 1.28 26.44
C TRP A 681 26.11 1.23 27.84
N GLN A 682 26.88 1.63 28.83
CA GLN A 682 26.38 1.91 30.17
C GLN A 682 25.94 3.39 30.26
N VAL A 683 24.80 3.64 30.90
CA VAL A 683 24.30 5.00 31.15
C VAL A 683 24.70 5.42 32.57
N VAL A 684 25.61 6.39 32.71
CA VAL A 684 26.27 6.69 34.01
C VAL A 684 25.55 7.77 34.82
N ASP A 685 24.87 8.72 34.17
CA ASP A 685 24.12 9.81 34.84
C ASP A 685 22.63 9.48 35.03
N TYR A 686 22.28 8.18 35.00
CA TYR A 686 20.91 7.74 35.25
C TYR A 686 20.73 7.32 36.73
N PRO A 687 19.61 7.67 37.38
CA PRO A 687 19.33 7.28 38.77
C PRO A 687 19.35 5.79 39.08
N ALA A 688 19.17 4.95 38.06
CA ALA A 688 19.12 3.51 38.14
C ALA A 688 20.23 2.89 37.29
N ALA A 689 20.64 1.67 37.62
CA ALA A 689 21.51 0.87 36.77
C ALA A 689 20.85 0.66 35.39
N ALA A 690 21.51 1.10 34.32
CA ALA A 690 20.96 1.08 32.96
C ALA A 690 22.02 0.77 31.90
N PHE A 691 21.64 -0.08 30.95
CA PHE A 691 22.37 -0.32 29.71
C PHE A 691 21.56 0.20 28.53
N LEU A 692 22.21 0.85 27.57
CA LEU A 692 21.67 1.17 26.27
C LEU A 692 22.15 0.13 25.25
N ILE A 693 21.21 -0.44 24.52
CA ILE A 693 21.48 -1.10 23.24
C ILE A 693 21.05 -0.12 22.15
N LYS A 694 22.00 0.30 21.30
CA LYS A 694 21.73 1.06 20.08
C LYS A 694 22.05 0.18 18.89
N SER A 695 21.16 0.16 17.90
CA SER A 695 21.40 -0.57 16.65
C SER A 695 20.59 0.00 15.48
N HIS A 696 21.04 -0.24 14.25
CA HIS A 696 20.30 0.15 13.04
C HIS A 696 19.20 -0.84 12.61
N SER A 697 19.23 -2.07 13.14
CA SER A 697 18.24 -3.11 12.85
C SER A 697 17.75 -3.80 14.12
N ALA A 698 16.51 -4.32 14.08
CA ALA A 698 15.95 -5.13 15.15
C ALA A 698 16.77 -6.40 15.41
N GLU A 699 17.34 -7.01 14.36
CA GLU A 699 18.17 -8.21 14.46
C GLU A 699 19.48 -7.94 15.22
N SER A 700 20.19 -6.86 14.86
CA SER A 700 21.41 -6.45 15.58
C SER A 700 21.10 -6.15 17.05
N SER A 701 19.97 -5.47 17.31
CA SER A 701 19.50 -5.22 18.68
C SER A 701 19.29 -6.53 19.46
N GLU A 702 18.65 -7.52 18.83
CA GLU A 702 18.36 -8.81 19.46
C GLU A 702 19.64 -9.60 19.78
N GLN A 703 20.64 -9.57 18.90
CA GLN A 703 21.93 -10.20 19.14
C GLN A 703 22.67 -9.56 20.32
N LEU A 704 22.72 -8.23 20.35
CA LEU A 704 23.31 -7.47 21.46
C LEU A 704 22.56 -7.72 22.77
N PHE A 705 21.24 -7.78 22.73
CA PHE A 705 20.42 -8.12 23.89
C PHE A 705 20.69 -9.53 24.39
N LYS A 706 20.83 -10.53 23.52
CA LYS A 706 21.19 -11.90 23.92
C LYS A 706 22.54 -11.95 24.64
N GLN A 707 23.51 -11.12 24.26
CA GLN A 707 24.79 -11.02 24.96
C GLN A 707 24.62 -10.41 26.36
N LEU A 708 23.90 -9.28 26.46
CA LEU A 708 23.56 -8.65 27.73
C LEU A 708 22.81 -9.60 28.67
N TYR A 709 21.74 -10.21 28.17
CA TYR A 709 20.86 -11.11 28.91
C TYR A 709 21.60 -12.27 29.56
N LYS A 710 22.57 -12.89 28.87
CA LYS A 710 23.40 -14.00 29.41
C LYS A 710 24.29 -13.56 30.58
N CYS A 711 24.61 -12.27 30.67
CA CYS A 711 25.49 -11.74 31.71
C CYS A 711 24.70 -11.28 32.96
N LEU A 712 23.39 -11.06 32.84
CA LEU A 712 22.53 -10.62 33.94
C LEU A 712 22.38 -11.70 35.02
N PRO A 713 22.22 -11.31 36.29
CA PRO A 713 22.03 -12.27 37.39
C PRO A 713 20.68 -13.00 37.24
N PRO A 714 20.62 -14.32 37.51
CA PRO A 714 19.36 -15.05 37.52
C PRO A 714 18.43 -14.53 38.63
N SER A 715 17.12 -14.71 38.46
CA SER A 715 16.12 -14.43 39.49
C SER A 715 15.93 -15.60 40.45
N ASP A 716 15.39 -15.34 41.64
CA ASP A 716 15.16 -16.36 42.69
C ASP A 716 14.29 -17.54 42.24
N ASP A 717 13.39 -17.30 41.28
CA ASP A 717 12.43 -18.26 40.71
C ASP A 717 12.85 -18.78 39.33
N GLU A 718 14.05 -18.41 38.86
CA GLU A 718 14.70 -18.85 37.60
C GLU A 718 13.87 -18.66 36.32
N THR A 719 12.81 -17.83 36.33
CA THR A 719 11.96 -17.62 35.15
C THR A 719 12.67 -16.80 34.07
N GLU A 720 13.29 -15.69 34.49
CA GLU A 720 14.20 -14.82 33.73
C GLU A 720 14.88 -13.80 34.67
N PRO A 721 16.01 -13.19 34.29
CA PRO A 721 16.61 -12.09 35.04
C PRO A 721 15.62 -10.93 35.23
N MET A 722 15.57 -10.36 36.44
CA MET A 722 14.66 -9.24 36.73
C MET A 722 15.09 -7.98 35.98
N MET A 723 14.24 -7.46 35.10
CA MET A 723 14.50 -6.23 34.35
C MET A 723 13.22 -5.51 33.90
N ASN A 724 13.38 -4.23 33.59
CA ASN A 724 12.45 -3.43 32.80
C ASN A 724 13.14 -3.01 31.50
N ILE A 725 12.40 -2.89 30.40
CA ILE A 725 12.94 -2.43 29.11
C ILE A 725 12.06 -1.32 28.55
N ILE A 726 12.70 -0.28 28.03
CA ILE A 726 12.08 0.85 27.34
C ILE A 726 12.75 0.98 25.97
N ALA A 727 12.02 0.77 24.89
CA ALA A 727 12.57 0.81 23.53
C ALA A 727 11.79 1.73 22.60
N TRP A 728 12.49 2.49 21.76
CA TRP A 728 11.89 3.39 20.78
C TRP A 728 12.82 3.60 19.58
N ASN A 729 12.29 4.20 18.50
CA ASN A 729 13.11 4.62 17.37
C ASN A 729 13.62 6.06 17.61
N GLY A 730 14.94 6.24 17.65
CA GLY A 730 15.60 7.52 17.88
C GLY A 730 15.77 8.39 16.64
N GLY A 731 15.35 7.93 15.47
CA GLY A 731 15.54 8.58 14.17
C GLY A 731 16.88 8.24 13.50
N ASP A 732 17.94 8.07 14.29
CA ASP A 732 19.28 7.64 13.86
C ASP A 732 19.59 6.17 14.21
N GLY A 733 18.59 5.42 14.66
CA GLY A 733 18.70 4.02 15.06
C GLY A 733 17.64 3.63 16.09
N LEU A 734 17.55 2.33 16.37
CA LEU A 734 16.76 1.75 17.43
C LEU A 734 17.49 1.87 18.77
N LEU A 735 16.77 2.34 19.79
CA LEU A 735 17.28 2.52 21.14
C LEU A 735 16.49 1.63 22.09
N SER A 736 17.19 0.88 22.93
CA SER A 736 16.60 0.02 23.95
C SER A 736 17.37 0.17 25.26
N VAL A 737 16.70 0.76 26.26
CA VAL A 737 17.26 0.96 27.59
C VAL A 737 16.81 -0.21 28.47
N VAL A 738 17.76 -1.05 28.85
CA VAL A 738 17.58 -2.22 29.71
C VAL A 738 17.96 -1.85 31.14
N LEU A 739 17.02 -1.99 32.06
CA LEU A 739 17.11 -1.60 33.46
C LEU A 739 17.10 -2.87 34.33
N PRO A 740 18.27 -3.50 34.58
CA PRO A 740 18.35 -4.70 35.40
C PRO A 740 18.09 -4.41 36.88
N ARG A 741 17.49 -5.38 37.57
CA ARG A 741 16.97 -5.24 38.94
C ARG A 741 17.47 -6.35 39.85
N ARG A 742 17.62 -6.02 41.13
CA ARG A 742 17.89 -6.98 42.22
C ARG A 742 16.69 -7.23 43.12
N LYS A 743 15.66 -6.39 43.08
CA LYS A 743 14.48 -6.49 43.96
C LYS A 743 13.17 -6.19 43.24
N HIS A 744 12.14 -6.99 43.54
CA HIS A 744 10.79 -6.83 42.97
C HIS A 744 10.08 -5.57 43.47
N ARG A 745 10.02 -5.32 44.78
CA ARG A 745 9.37 -4.14 45.37
C ARG A 745 10.30 -3.46 46.39
N PRO A 746 10.30 -2.12 46.46
CA PRO A 746 11.05 -1.40 47.49
C PRO A 746 10.50 -1.67 48.89
N ALA A 747 11.30 -1.47 49.93
CA ALA A 747 10.91 -1.71 51.32
C ALA A 747 9.71 -0.85 51.74
N CYS A 748 9.57 0.36 51.18
CA CYS A 748 8.45 1.25 51.44
C CYS A 748 7.09 0.68 51.01
N TYR A 749 7.05 -0.27 50.06
CA TYR A 749 5.79 -0.88 49.62
C TYR A 749 5.13 -1.72 50.71
N THR A 750 5.93 -2.50 51.45
CA THR A 750 5.46 -3.41 52.50
C THR A 750 5.53 -2.82 53.90
N ALA A 751 6.03 -1.59 54.05
CA ALA A 751 6.09 -0.90 55.33
C ALA A 751 4.67 -0.60 55.87
N GLU A 752 4.60 -0.24 57.15
CA GLU A 752 3.36 0.12 57.83
C GLU A 752 3.39 1.60 58.28
N GLY A 753 2.21 2.20 58.45
CA GLY A 753 2.06 3.60 58.87
C GLY A 753 2.66 4.58 57.87
N ASP A 754 3.26 5.66 58.38
CA ASP A 754 3.79 6.75 57.56
C ASP A 754 4.97 6.31 56.66
N ALA A 755 5.67 5.24 57.00
CA ALA A 755 6.77 4.73 56.17
C ALA A 755 6.28 4.02 54.90
N GLN A 756 4.97 3.74 54.77
CA GLN A 756 4.41 3.04 53.62
C GLN A 756 4.16 3.96 52.44
N PHE A 757 4.68 3.58 51.27
CA PHE A 757 4.36 4.15 49.97
C PHE A 757 3.93 3.05 49.01
N ILE A 758 2.72 3.13 48.42
CA ILE A 758 2.24 2.14 47.45
C ILE A 758 2.85 2.45 46.08
N ILE A 759 4.15 2.15 45.95
CA ILE A 759 4.96 2.36 44.76
C ILE A 759 5.63 1.03 44.40
N SER A 760 5.29 0.50 43.23
CA SER A 760 5.85 -0.75 42.69
C SER A 760 6.37 -0.47 41.29
N PRO A 761 7.60 0.05 41.14
CA PRO A 761 8.08 0.60 39.88
C PRO A 761 8.05 -0.42 38.74
N GLY A 762 7.38 -0.07 37.63
CA GLY A 762 7.49 -0.73 36.34
C GLY A 762 8.35 0.09 35.37
N ALA A 763 8.29 -0.21 34.07
CA ALA A 763 9.08 0.47 33.03
C ALA A 763 8.73 1.96 32.90
N VAL A 764 7.46 2.33 33.10
CA VAL A 764 7.04 3.75 33.08
C VAL A 764 7.64 4.50 34.27
N ASP A 765 7.51 3.95 35.47
CA ASP A 765 8.12 4.51 36.69
C ASP A 765 9.63 4.60 36.50
N MET A 766 10.29 3.51 36.13
CA MET A 766 11.73 3.46 35.87
C MET A 766 12.18 4.29 34.68
N GLY A 767 11.27 4.84 33.86
CA GLY A 767 11.52 5.83 32.82
C GLY A 767 11.42 7.28 33.31
N GLY A 768 11.17 7.47 34.62
CA GLY A 768 11.09 8.76 35.29
C GLY A 768 9.67 9.25 35.60
N LEU A 769 8.61 8.53 35.20
CA LEU A 769 7.22 8.91 35.45
C LEU A 769 6.63 8.05 36.59
N ILE A 770 6.77 8.51 37.83
CA ILE A 770 6.35 7.78 39.03
C ILE A 770 4.84 7.85 39.23
N ILE A 771 4.19 6.69 39.30
CA ILE A 771 2.73 6.63 39.44
C ILE A 771 2.35 6.29 40.88
N THR A 772 1.61 7.20 41.51
CA THR A 772 1.12 7.06 42.89
C THR A 772 -0.41 6.95 42.91
N PRO A 773 -0.98 5.85 43.43
CA PRO A 773 -2.44 5.69 43.48
C PRO A 773 -3.08 6.38 44.69
N ARG A 774 -2.32 6.68 45.74
CA ARG A 774 -2.81 7.37 46.95
C ARG A 774 -2.33 8.82 46.96
N GLU A 775 -3.24 9.75 47.20
CA GLU A 775 -2.91 11.18 47.28
C GLU A 775 -1.87 11.46 48.37
N GLN A 776 -2.00 10.85 49.54
CA GLN A 776 -1.03 11.04 50.63
C GLN A 776 0.41 10.66 50.23
N ASP A 777 0.58 9.64 49.38
CA ASP A 777 1.91 9.20 48.92
C ASP A 777 2.48 10.23 47.93
N PHE A 778 1.63 10.72 47.01
CA PHE A 778 1.96 11.78 46.06
C PHE A 778 2.45 13.05 46.75
N ARG A 779 1.69 13.55 47.73
CA ARG A 779 1.99 14.79 48.46
C ARG A 779 3.27 14.73 49.28
N ARG A 780 3.68 13.52 49.70
CA ARG A 780 4.84 13.27 50.56
C ARG A 780 6.08 12.82 49.79
N LEU A 781 5.96 12.64 48.47
CA LEU A 781 7.03 12.16 47.62
C LEU A 781 8.10 13.24 47.45
N THR A 782 9.36 12.90 47.71
CA THR A 782 10.50 13.80 47.47
C THR A 782 11.45 13.21 46.43
N PRO A 783 12.26 14.03 45.73
CA PRO A 783 13.26 13.55 44.79
C PRO A 783 14.21 12.52 45.45
N GLU A 784 14.68 12.78 46.67
CA GLU A 784 15.61 11.92 47.40
C GLU A 784 15.01 10.55 47.71
N LEU A 785 13.72 10.50 48.06
CA LEU A 785 13.02 9.26 48.33
C LEU A 785 12.92 8.41 47.06
N VAL A 786 12.55 9.01 45.92
CA VAL A 786 12.44 8.28 44.65
C VAL A 786 13.81 7.78 44.19
N MET A 787 14.86 8.59 44.31
CA MET A 787 16.24 8.17 44.03
C MET A 787 16.64 6.97 44.91
N SER A 788 16.29 6.99 46.20
CA SER A 788 16.56 5.87 47.10
C SER A 788 15.79 4.60 46.70
N ILE A 789 14.55 4.73 46.21
CA ILE A 789 13.74 3.62 45.70
C ILE A 789 14.42 2.99 44.47
N TYR A 790 14.87 3.81 43.51
CA TYR A 790 15.59 3.31 42.33
C TYR A 790 16.89 2.58 42.70
N GLN A 791 17.70 3.17 43.59
CA GLN A 791 18.94 2.54 44.07
C GLN A 791 18.68 1.25 44.84
N GLU A 792 17.58 1.16 45.58
CA GLU A 792 17.19 -0.05 46.31
C GLU A 792 16.90 -1.21 45.35
N ILE A 793 16.13 -0.95 44.28
CA ILE A 793 15.63 -2.00 43.38
C ILE A 793 16.57 -2.34 42.22
N SER A 794 17.42 -1.40 41.81
CA SER A 794 18.41 -1.60 40.75
C SER A 794 19.65 -2.34 41.23
N LEU A 795 20.43 -2.89 40.29
CA LEU A 795 21.75 -3.44 40.59
C LEU A 795 22.67 -2.36 41.16
N ASP A 796 23.57 -2.75 42.06
CA ASP A 796 24.59 -1.85 42.58
C ASP A 796 25.82 -1.76 41.65
N THR A 797 26.75 -0.86 41.98
CA THR A 797 27.93 -0.58 41.17
C THR A 797 28.85 -1.80 41.00
N GLU A 798 28.95 -2.66 42.01
CA GLU A 798 29.80 -3.86 41.97
C GLU A 798 29.20 -4.91 41.02
N GLN A 799 27.89 -5.14 41.12
CA GLN A 799 27.15 -6.02 40.22
C GLN A 799 27.20 -5.52 38.77
N MET A 800 27.06 -4.21 38.55
CA MET A 800 27.19 -3.59 37.22
C MET A 800 28.59 -3.78 36.64
N ALA A 801 29.65 -3.55 37.44
CA ALA A 801 31.03 -3.75 37.01
C ALA A 801 31.30 -5.23 36.64
N LEU A 802 30.72 -6.18 37.38
CA LEU A 802 30.81 -7.60 37.06
C LEU A 802 30.14 -7.95 35.72
N ILE A 803 28.97 -7.38 35.42
CA ILE A 803 28.28 -7.57 34.13
C ILE A 803 29.10 -6.98 32.99
N VAL A 804 29.60 -5.75 33.15
CA VAL A 804 30.48 -5.08 32.17
C VAL A 804 31.74 -5.92 31.90
N LYS A 805 32.36 -6.46 32.95
CA LYS A 805 33.50 -7.35 32.82
C LYS A 805 33.15 -8.60 32.01
N LYS A 806 32.05 -9.30 32.36
CA LYS A 806 31.58 -10.47 31.61
C LYS A 806 31.31 -10.15 30.14
N LEU A 807 30.68 -9.01 29.85
CA LEU A 807 30.40 -8.58 28.48
C LEU A 807 31.67 -8.34 27.66
N LYS A 808 32.71 -7.75 28.25
CA LYS A 808 34.01 -7.53 27.59
C LYS A 808 34.83 -8.81 27.41
N GLU A 809 34.59 -9.82 28.24
CA GLU A 809 35.24 -11.13 28.18
C GLU A 809 34.54 -12.11 27.23
N LEU A 810 33.32 -11.82 26.79
CA LEU A 810 32.67 -12.59 25.73
C LEU A 810 33.48 -12.44 24.43
N PRO A 811 33.79 -13.54 23.71
CA PRO A 811 34.51 -13.44 22.45
C PRO A 811 33.76 -12.48 21.52
N ILE A 812 34.47 -11.51 20.94
CA ILE A 812 33.96 -10.79 19.77
C ILE A 812 33.80 -11.86 18.70
N THR A 813 32.57 -12.34 18.49
CA THR A 813 32.25 -13.25 17.41
C THR A 813 32.31 -12.47 16.11
N THR A 814 33.52 -12.14 15.64
CA THR A 814 33.77 -11.91 14.23
C THR A 814 33.47 -13.23 13.53
N GLN A 815 32.36 -13.24 12.77
CA GLN A 815 31.97 -14.32 11.86
C GLN A 815 31.85 -15.70 12.51
N GLN A 816 30.68 -15.98 13.08
CA GLN A 816 30.06 -17.29 12.91
C GLN A 816 28.83 -17.10 12.04
N SER A 817 29.04 -17.20 10.74
CA SER A 817 27.99 -17.63 9.83
C SER A 817 27.50 -19.01 10.27
N SER A 818 26.19 -19.14 10.25
CA SER A 818 25.42 -20.37 10.25
C SER A 818 25.04 -21.02 11.60
N ILE A 819 23.72 -21.20 11.72
CA ILE A 819 22.99 -22.17 12.55
C ILE A 819 22.77 -21.78 14.03
N ASN A 820 22.02 -20.69 14.27
CA ASN A 820 20.95 -20.67 15.28
C ASN A 820 20.04 -19.41 15.22
N SER A 821 19.79 -18.89 14.02
CA SER A 821 18.83 -17.81 13.74
C SER A 821 17.43 -18.39 13.48
N LYS A 822 16.78 -18.94 14.50
CA LYS A 822 15.34 -19.28 14.38
C LYS A 822 14.51 -18.00 14.55
N GLN A 823 14.32 -17.21 13.49
CA GLN A 823 13.18 -16.28 13.26
C GLN A 823 13.40 -15.24 12.13
N VAL A 824 14.62 -15.07 11.60
CA VAL A 824 14.86 -14.15 10.48
C VAL A 824 14.86 -14.91 9.15
N GLN A 825 14.07 -14.44 8.20
CA GLN A 825 14.07 -14.96 6.84
C GLN A 825 15.39 -14.61 6.15
N PRO A 826 16.14 -15.57 5.60
CA PRO A 826 17.39 -15.30 4.91
C PRO A 826 17.17 -14.60 3.56
N SER A 827 18.20 -13.90 3.09
CA SER A 827 18.28 -13.34 1.73
C SER A 827 19.15 -14.24 0.84
N VAL A 828 18.73 -14.42 -0.41
CA VAL A 828 19.44 -15.18 -1.44
C VAL A 828 20.06 -14.23 -2.46
N THR A 829 21.25 -14.55 -2.95
CA THR A 829 21.91 -13.88 -4.07
C THR A 829 21.81 -14.73 -5.34
N VAL A 830 21.21 -14.18 -6.39
CA VAL A 830 20.90 -14.89 -7.65
C VAL A 830 21.66 -14.27 -8.81
N GLY A 831 22.53 -15.03 -9.48
CA GLY A 831 23.19 -14.62 -10.72
C GLY A 831 22.22 -14.67 -11.91
N ILE A 832 21.98 -13.52 -12.56
CA ILE A 832 20.97 -13.38 -13.62
C ILE A 832 21.58 -13.42 -15.02
N VAL A 833 22.47 -12.48 -15.34
CA VAL A 833 23.05 -12.31 -16.67
C VAL A 833 24.49 -11.83 -16.57
N SER A 834 25.32 -12.19 -17.54
CA SER A 834 26.70 -11.70 -17.65
C SER A 834 27.02 -11.17 -19.04
N GLY A 835 27.86 -10.14 -19.12
CA GLY A 835 28.22 -9.52 -20.39
C GLY A 835 29.32 -8.47 -20.27
N GLN A 836 29.90 -8.08 -21.41
CA GLN A 836 30.84 -6.95 -21.50
C GLN A 836 30.14 -5.60 -21.25
N LYS A 837 28.83 -5.55 -21.52
CA LYS A 837 27.98 -4.39 -21.34
C LYS A 837 26.62 -4.87 -20.82
N ILE A 838 26.11 -4.25 -19.77
CA ILE A 838 24.79 -4.54 -19.21
C ILE A 838 23.96 -3.26 -19.24
N HIS A 839 22.79 -3.36 -19.85
CA HIS A 839 21.79 -2.31 -19.88
C HIS A 839 20.65 -2.68 -18.92
N PHE A 840 20.18 -1.71 -18.14
CA PHE A 840 19.10 -1.91 -17.18
C PHE A 840 18.37 -0.62 -16.85
N SER A 841 17.15 -0.71 -16.32
CA SER A 841 16.37 0.45 -15.88
C SER A 841 15.95 0.31 -14.43
N LEU A 842 16.11 1.38 -13.65
CA LEU A 842 15.66 1.44 -12.26
C LEU A 842 14.22 2.01 -12.26
N ASN A 843 13.23 1.12 -12.16
CA ASN A 843 11.81 1.47 -12.27
C ASN A 843 11.28 2.22 -11.03
N GLY A 844 12.09 2.29 -9.96
CA GLY A 844 11.82 3.03 -8.72
C GLY A 844 13.07 3.74 -8.21
N ALA A 845 12.98 4.35 -7.02
CA ALA A 845 14.13 5.00 -6.39
C ALA A 845 15.11 3.96 -5.84
N TYR A 846 16.36 3.99 -6.33
CA TYR A 846 17.45 3.19 -5.79
C TYR A 846 18.56 4.11 -5.29
N THR A 847 19.25 3.71 -4.23
CA THR A 847 20.45 4.37 -3.77
C THR A 847 21.67 3.62 -4.25
N ALA A 848 22.59 4.33 -4.88
CA ALA A 848 23.92 3.86 -5.18
C ALA A 848 24.92 4.98 -4.89
N LYS A 849 25.99 4.67 -4.14
CA LYS A 849 27.04 5.63 -3.74
C LYS A 849 26.50 6.90 -3.06
N GLY A 850 25.40 6.79 -2.32
CA GLY A 850 24.80 7.90 -1.56
C GLY A 850 23.85 8.78 -2.36
N GLU A 851 23.68 8.54 -3.66
CA GLU A 851 22.74 9.28 -4.51
C GLU A 851 21.51 8.44 -4.85
N ILE A 852 20.37 9.10 -5.01
CA ILE A 852 19.12 8.47 -5.46
C ILE A 852 19.07 8.51 -6.98
N ILE A 853 18.90 7.34 -7.58
CA ILE A 853 19.00 7.11 -9.03
C ILE A 853 17.74 6.40 -9.51
N LYS A 854 17.28 6.78 -10.70
CA LYS A 854 16.09 6.26 -11.38
C LYS A 854 16.33 6.19 -12.89
N GLY A 855 15.52 5.41 -13.58
CA GLY A 855 15.51 5.32 -15.04
C GLY A 855 16.68 4.50 -15.61
N ASP A 856 16.93 4.69 -16.89
CA ASP A 856 17.86 3.85 -17.66
C ASP A 856 19.32 4.06 -17.28
N GLN A 857 20.03 2.96 -17.12
CA GLN A 857 21.42 2.86 -16.74
C GLN A 857 22.17 1.93 -17.70
N THR A 858 23.47 2.17 -17.86
CA THR A 858 24.33 1.32 -18.66
C THR A 858 25.68 1.20 -17.97
N VAL A 859 26.19 -0.02 -17.87
CA VAL A 859 27.53 -0.31 -17.36
C VAL A 859 28.34 -1.07 -18.38
N GLU A 860 29.63 -0.82 -18.42
CA GLU A 860 30.57 -1.44 -19.36
C GLU A 860 31.82 -1.95 -18.63
N PHE A 861 32.33 -3.11 -19.03
CA PHE A 861 33.59 -3.61 -18.53
C PHE A 861 34.73 -2.80 -19.14
N SER A 862 35.61 -2.26 -18.30
CA SER A 862 36.76 -1.49 -18.74
C SER A 862 37.92 -1.60 -17.73
N GLU A 863 39.11 -1.92 -18.24
CA GLU A 863 40.36 -2.02 -17.48
C GLU A 863 40.26 -2.84 -16.18
N GLY A 864 39.55 -3.97 -16.20
CA GLY A 864 39.37 -4.85 -15.03
C GLY A 864 38.33 -4.36 -14.00
N GLY A 865 37.53 -3.34 -14.34
CA GLY A 865 36.46 -2.80 -13.50
C GLY A 865 35.17 -2.50 -14.28
N ILE A 866 34.21 -1.91 -13.58
CA ILE A 866 32.90 -1.51 -14.09
C ILE A 866 32.92 -0.01 -14.33
N LEU A 867 32.82 0.41 -15.59
CA LEU A 867 32.65 1.81 -15.98
C LEU A 867 31.18 2.19 -15.90
N TRP A 868 30.87 3.21 -15.11
CA TRP A 868 29.52 3.75 -14.95
C TRP A 868 29.57 5.26 -14.68
N ASN A 869 28.80 6.04 -15.44
CA ASN A 869 28.78 7.52 -15.38
C ASN A 869 30.18 8.16 -15.40
N GLY A 870 31.09 7.62 -16.22
CA GLY A 870 32.46 8.12 -16.37
C GLY A 870 33.45 7.73 -15.24
N ASN A 871 33.00 6.98 -14.23
CA ASN A 871 33.82 6.53 -13.12
C ASN A 871 34.00 4.99 -13.15
N GLN A 872 35.16 4.52 -12.69
CA GLN A 872 35.50 3.10 -12.66
C GLN A 872 35.29 2.51 -11.25
N TYR A 873 34.60 1.39 -11.15
CA TYR A 873 34.24 0.73 -9.89
C TYR A 873 34.66 -0.74 -9.88
N ARG A 874 34.99 -1.29 -8.72
CA ARG A 874 35.18 -2.73 -8.55
C ARG A 874 33.85 -3.49 -8.37
N GLU A 875 32.89 -2.83 -7.73
CA GLU A 875 31.55 -3.33 -7.45
C GLU A 875 30.57 -2.15 -7.39
N LEU A 876 29.37 -2.35 -7.95
CA LEU A 876 28.26 -1.42 -7.88
C LEU A 876 27.03 -2.10 -7.30
N THR A 877 26.42 -1.46 -6.30
CA THR A 877 25.23 -1.95 -5.63
C THR A 877 24.16 -0.87 -5.67
N PHE A 878 23.00 -1.24 -6.19
CA PHE A 878 21.80 -0.42 -6.24
C PHE A 878 20.81 -1.01 -5.23
N THR A 879 20.60 -0.29 -4.13
CA THR A 879 19.68 -0.70 -3.06
C THR A 879 18.35 0.02 -3.20
N PRO A 880 17.21 -0.69 -3.25
CA PRO A 880 15.91 -0.05 -3.38
C PRO A 880 15.57 0.80 -2.15
N GLN A 881 14.99 1.98 -2.34
CA GLN A 881 14.50 2.85 -1.25
C GLN A 881 13.10 2.45 -0.75
N SER A 882 12.42 1.58 -1.49
CA SER A 882 11.10 1.03 -1.13
C SER A 882 11.05 -0.44 -1.52
N SER A 883 10.38 -1.27 -0.73
CA SER A 883 10.18 -2.70 -0.99
C SER A 883 9.44 -3.01 -2.30
N GLN A 884 8.76 -2.02 -2.87
CA GLN A 884 8.05 -2.11 -4.16
C GLN A 884 8.92 -1.66 -5.36
N SER A 885 10.12 -1.13 -5.11
CA SER A 885 10.99 -0.68 -6.20
C SER A 885 11.53 -1.89 -6.96
N SER A 886 11.41 -1.85 -8.28
CA SER A 886 11.90 -2.90 -9.17
C SER A 886 12.97 -2.36 -10.13
N PHE A 887 13.74 -3.26 -10.72
CA PHE A 887 14.65 -2.95 -11.81
C PHE A 887 14.42 -3.91 -12.98
N SER A 888 14.61 -3.41 -14.20
CA SER A 888 14.48 -4.17 -15.43
C SER A 888 15.87 -4.47 -15.98
N LEU A 889 16.22 -5.74 -16.17
CA LEU A 889 17.42 -6.13 -16.94
C LEU A 889 17.01 -6.46 -18.37
N TYR A 890 17.71 -5.89 -19.34
CA TYR A 890 17.49 -6.16 -20.76
C TYR A 890 18.36 -7.33 -21.23
N ASP A 891 17.94 -8.00 -22.31
CA ASP A 891 18.68 -9.09 -22.96
C ASP A 891 19.03 -10.30 -22.07
N VAL A 892 18.17 -10.63 -21.09
CA VAL A 892 18.36 -11.82 -20.23
C VAL A 892 18.08 -13.08 -21.06
N THR A 893 19.10 -13.93 -21.22
CA THR A 893 18.96 -15.22 -21.91
C THR A 893 18.21 -16.23 -21.03
N ILE A 894 17.17 -16.85 -21.58
CA ILE A 894 16.37 -17.90 -20.93
C ILE A 894 16.60 -19.21 -21.67
N GLY A 895 16.87 -20.30 -20.96
CA GLY A 895 17.08 -21.63 -21.54
C GLY A 895 18.45 -21.79 -22.17
N VAL A 896 19.50 -21.40 -21.44
CA VAL A 896 20.87 -21.36 -21.98
C VAL A 896 21.30 -22.78 -22.38
N ASN A 897 21.69 -22.97 -23.65
CA ASN A 897 22.01 -24.27 -24.25
C ASN A 897 20.82 -25.25 -24.40
N PHE A 898 19.57 -24.77 -24.34
CA PHE A 898 18.38 -25.53 -24.72
C PHE A 898 17.86 -25.09 -26.10
N HIS A 899 17.10 -25.96 -26.77
CA HIS A 899 16.60 -25.73 -28.13
C HIS A 899 15.57 -24.57 -28.26
N TRP A 900 15.18 -23.94 -27.15
CA TRP A 900 14.22 -22.84 -27.06
C TRP A 900 14.84 -21.54 -26.51
N GLU A 901 16.18 -21.43 -26.52
CA GLU A 901 16.92 -20.27 -26.03
C GLU A 901 16.40 -18.94 -26.62
N ARG A 902 16.09 -17.96 -25.76
CA ARG A 902 15.62 -16.63 -26.18
C ARG A 902 16.08 -15.52 -25.23
N LYS A 903 16.14 -14.28 -25.72
CA LYS A 903 16.45 -13.08 -24.92
C LYS A 903 15.18 -12.29 -24.64
N GLU A 904 14.94 -11.97 -23.36
CA GLU A 904 13.78 -11.18 -22.94
C GLU A 904 14.15 -10.19 -21.84
N THR A 905 13.40 -9.09 -21.75
CA THR A 905 13.50 -8.17 -20.61
C THR A 905 12.87 -8.81 -19.38
N GLN A 906 13.59 -8.86 -18.27
CA GLN A 906 13.07 -9.36 -17.00
C GLN A 906 13.09 -8.30 -15.91
N VAL A 907 12.03 -8.27 -15.09
CA VAL A 907 11.84 -7.30 -14.02
C VAL A 907 12.01 -8.00 -12.68
N PHE A 908 12.83 -7.42 -11.81
CA PHE A 908 13.21 -8.00 -10.53
C PHE A 908 12.93 -7.01 -9.39
N LEU A 909 12.66 -7.56 -8.20
CA LEU A 909 12.62 -6.80 -6.94
C LEU A 909 13.92 -7.01 -6.18
N GLY A 910 14.17 -6.14 -5.21
CA GLY A 910 15.34 -6.25 -4.33
C GLY A 910 16.55 -5.52 -4.86
N THR A 911 17.72 -5.85 -4.32
CA THR A 911 18.98 -5.17 -4.62
C THR A 911 19.59 -5.70 -5.91
N LEU A 912 20.08 -4.80 -6.77
CA LEU A 912 20.90 -5.14 -7.94
C LEU A 912 22.36 -4.90 -7.61
N ARG A 913 23.18 -5.95 -7.70
CA ARG A 913 24.62 -5.90 -7.48
C ARG A 913 25.35 -6.31 -8.75
N LEU A 914 26.34 -5.53 -9.16
CA LEU A 914 27.16 -5.73 -10.35
C LEU A 914 28.60 -5.97 -9.91
N VAL A 915 29.17 -7.09 -10.34
CA VAL A 915 30.55 -7.50 -10.02
C VAL A 915 31.27 -7.99 -11.27
N VAL A 916 32.61 -7.96 -11.25
CA VAL A 916 33.44 -8.44 -12.36
C VAL A 916 33.96 -9.84 -12.06
N GLU A 917 33.79 -10.77 -13.00
CA GLU A 917 34.39 -12.09 -12.97
C GLU A 917 34.72 -12.55 -14.41
N SER A 918 35.91 -13.12 -14.61
CA SER A 918 36.37 -13.65 -15.92
C SER A 918 36.18 -12.66 -17.09
N ASP A 919 36.66 -11.42 -16.90
CA ASP A 919 36.57 -10.32 -17.87
C ASP A 919 35.14 -9.94 -18.31
N LYS A 920 34.12 -10.24 -17.50
CA LYS A 920 32.72 -9.87 -17.75
C LYS A 920 32.08 -9.26 -16.50
N ILE A 921 31.06 -8.43 -16.68
CA ILE A 921 30.19 -7.97 -15.59
C ILE A 921 29.10 -9.02 -15.38
N ILE A 922 28.81 -9.36 -14.13
CA ILE A 922 27.73 -10.25 -13.71
C ILE A 922 26.72 -9.44 -12.91
N ALA A 923 25.45 -9.51 -13.31
CA ALA A 923 24.32 -8.95 -12.58
C ALA A 923 23.77 -9.99 -11.59
N ILE A 924 23.82 -9.63 -10.31
CA ILE A 924 23.37 -10.42 -9.18
C ILE A 924 22.18 -9.72 -8.54
N ASN A 925 21.06 -10.42 -8.39
CA ASN A 925 19.91 -9.94 -7.65
C ASN A 925 19.93 -10.50 -6.22
N GLU A 926 19.85 -9.63 -5.22
CA GLU A 926 19.75 -10.00 -3.82
C GLU A 926 18.35 -9.68 -3.28
N LEU A 927 17.67 -10.69 -2.75
CA LEU A 927 16.28 -10.60 -2.30
C LEU A 927 15.94 -11.63 -1.21
N PRO A 928 14.88 -11.40 -0.41
CA PRO A 928 14.44 -12.36 0.59
C PRO A 928 14.01 -13.70 -0.02
N VAL A 929 14.29 -14.83 0.67
CA VAL A 929 14.01 -16.19 0.16
C VAL A 929 12.56 -16.41 -0.27
N GLU A 930 11.56 -15.96 0.49
CA GLU A 930 10.15 -16.12 0.11
C GLU A 930 9.80 -15.38 -1.20
N SER A 931 10.42 -14.22 -1.47
CA SER A 931 10.25 -13.48 -2.73
C SER A 931 10.88 -14.21 -3.91
N TYR A 932 12.04 -14.83 -3.69
CA TYR A 932 12.66 -15.72 -4.68
C TYR A 932 11.76 -16.94 -4.98
N LEU A 933 11.24 -17.60 -3.95
CA LEU A 933 10.39 -18.78 -4.10
C LEU A 933 9.07 -18.48 -4.83
N ALA A 934 8.50 -17.27 -4.65
CA ALA A 934 7.32 -16.84 -5.41
C ALA A 934 7.56 -16.86 -6.92
N SER A 935 8.74 -16.39 -7.36
CA SER A 935 9.13 -16.43 -8.77
C SER A 935 9.44 -17.85 -9.24
N VAL A 936 10.19 -18.63 -8.44
CA VAL A 936 10.54 -20.02 -8.78
C VAL A 936 9.30 -20.88 -8.96
N ILE A 937 8.40 -20.91 -7.98
CA ILE A 937 7.21 -21.75 -8.05
C ILE A 937 6.30 -21.33 -9.20
N SER A 938 6.16 -20.03 -9.46
CA SER A 938 5.39 -19.51 -10.60
C SER A 938 6.02 -19.83 -11.96
N SER A 939 7.31 -20.17 -12.00
CA SER A 939 8.04 -20.51 -13.22
C SER A 939 8.13 -22.02 -13.45
N GLU A 940 8.12 -22.81 -12.38
CA GLU A 940 8.14 -24.27 -12.39
C GLU A 940 6.73 -24.89 -12.52
N MET A 941 5.71 -24.25 -11.92
CA MET A 941 4.34 -24.79 -11.83
C MET A 941 3.32 -23.83 -12.47
N LYS A 942 2.21 -24.39 -13.00
CA LYS A 942 1.11 -23.56 -13.50
C LYS A 942 0.29 -22.96 -12.36
N ALA A 943 -0.33 -21.81 -12.67
CA ALA A 943 -1.28 -21.13 -11.80
C ALA A 943 -2.47 -21.99 -11.36
N THR A 944 -2.80 -23.06 -12.11
CA THR A 944 -3.93 -23.99 -11.84
C THR A 944 -3.55 -25.18 -10.96
N ALA A 945 -2.30 -25.28 -10.51
CA ALA A 945 -1.85 -26.36 -9.64
C ALA A 945 -2.61 -26.38 -8.30
N GLY A 946 -2.91 -27.58 -7.80
CA GLY A 946 -3.58 -27.77 -6.51
C GLY A 946 -2.75 -27.20 -5.35
N LEU A 947 -3.44 -26.68 -4.32
CA LEU A 947 -2.79 -25.99 -3.20
C LEU A 947 -1.79 -26.89 -2.44
N GLU A 948 -2.10 -28.17 -2.23
CA GLU A 948 -1.20 -29.09 -1.52
C GLU A 948 0.07 -29.41 -2.32
N LEU A 949 -0.03 -29.49 -3.66
CA LEU A 949 1.14 -29.59 -4.54
C LEU A 949 2.02 -28.35 -4.45
N LEU A 950 1.42 -27.15 -4.49
CA LEU A 950 2.14 -25.88 -4.37
C LEU A 950 2.84 -25.74 -3.01
N LYS A 951 2.19 -26.17 -1.93
CA LYS A 951 2.79 -26.21 -0.58
C LYS A 951 3.97 -27.19 -0.52
N ALA A 952 3.83 -28.40 -1.07
CA ALA A 952 4.92 -29.37 -1.13
C ALA A 952 6.10 -28.80 -1.93
N HIS A 953 5.81 -28.16 -3.08
CA HIS A 953 6.83 -27.52 -3.92
C HIS A 953 7.54 -26.36 -3.20
N ALA A 954 6.80 -25.56 -2.42
CA ALA A 954 7.38 -24.48 -1.64
C ALA A 954 8.40 -24.98 -0.61
N VAL A 955 8.06 -26.05 0.12
CA VAL A 955 8.94 -26.63 1.14
C VAL A 955 10.18 -27.25 0.51
N ILE A 956 10.06 -28.03 -0.57
CA ILE A 956 11.24 -28.63 -1.23
C ILE A 956 12.13 -27.55 -1.85
N SER A 957 11.57 -26.55 -2.52
CA SER A 957 12.35 -25.48 -3.14
C SER A 957 13.12 -24.68 -2.09
N ARG A 958 12.49 -24.38 -0.95
CA ARG A 958 13.14 -23.72 0.19
C ARG A 958 14.25 -24.57 0.80
N SER A 959 13.96 -25.85 1.06
CA SER A 959 14.93 -26.79 1.67
C SER A 959 16.16 -26.93 0.79
N TRP A 960 15.93 -27.11 -0.51
CA TRP A 960 16.99 -27.22 -1.49
C TRP A 960 17.83 -25.95 -1.56
N LEU A 961 17.20 -24.77 -1.64
CA LEU A 961 17.90 -23.49 -1.70
C LEU A 961 18.79 -23.26 -0.47
N LEU A 962 18.24 -23.46 0.73
CA LEU A 962 18.98 -23.25 1.97
C LEU A 962 20.10 -24.27 2.15
N ALA A 963 19.93 -25.50 1.66
CA ALA A 963 21.02 -26.47 1.62
C ALA A 963 22.17 -26.02 0.70
N GLN A 964 21.89 -25.40 -0.45
CA GLN A 964 22.93 -24.85 -1.32
C GLN A 964 23.66 -23.66 -0.70
N MET A 965 22.90 -22.72 -0.12
CA MET A 965 23.48 -21.56 0.58
C MET A 965 24.44 -22.01 1.69
N LYS A 966 24.01 -23.00 2.50
CA LYS A 966 24.85 -23.58 3.55
C LYS A 966 26.12 -24.22 2.99
N ARG A 967 26.03 -25.06 1.95
CA ARG A 967 27.21 -25.68 1.33
C ARG A 967 28.19 -24.65 0.77
N ARG A 968 27.70 -23.58 0.15
CA ARG A 968 28.54 -22.49 -0.36
C ARG A 968 29.30 -21.77 0.77
N GLU A 969 28.63 -21.52 1.89
CA GLU A 969 29.27 -20.93 3.07
C GLU A 969 30.38 -21.85 3.61
N GLU A 970 30.09 -23.14 3.78
CA GLU A 970 31.07 -24.14 4.24
C GLU A 970 32.29 -24.25 3.29
N ASN A 971 32.05 -24.18 1.97
CA ASN A 971 33.10 -24.23 0.95
C ASN A 971 33.97 -22.97 0.87
N LYS A 972 33.50 -21.80 1.34
CA LYS A 972 34.36 -20.58 1.42
C LYS A 972 35.50 -20.74 2.44
N GLU A 973 35.31 -21.60 3.45
CA GLU A 973 36.29 -21.83 4.51
C GLU A 973 37.33 -22.91 4.14
N GLN A 974 37.02 -23.77 3.16
CA GLN A 974 37.91 -24.85 2.70
C GLN A 974 38.57 -24.50 1.35
N LYS A 975 39.87 -24.18 1.35
CA LYS A 975 40.68 -23.88 0.14
C LYS A 975 41.00 -25.10 -0.75
N ASN A 976 40.12 -26.08 -0.86
CA ASN A 976 40.33 -27.22 -1.75
C ASN A 976 39.34 -27.17 -2.91
N GLY A 977 39.87 -27.02 -4.13
CA GLY A 977 39.09 -27.14 -5.36
C GLY A 977 38.54 -28.58 -5.47
N PHE A 978 37.22 -28.71 -5.42
CA PHE A 978 36.54 -29.98 -5.65
C PHE A 978 36.49 -30.22 -7.16
N PHE A 979 36.99 -31.38 -7.62
CA PHE A 979 36.81 -31.80 -9.01
C PHE A 979 35.56 -32.68 -9.09
N SER A 980 34.51 -32.26 -9.80
CA SER A 980 33.25 -33.01 -9.96
C SER A 980 33.32 -34.15 -10.99
N PHE A 981 34.53 -34.67 -11.25
CA PHE A 981 34.73 -35.75 -12.22
C PHE A 981 35.94 -36.62 -11.89
N ILE A 982 35.85 -37.89 -12.27
CA ILE A 982 36.95 -38.84 -12.33
C ILE A 982 37.17 -39.15 -13.82
N LYS A 983 38.34 -38.79 -14.35
CA LYS A 983 38.73 -39.10 -15.73
C LYS A 983 39.96 -40.01 -15.74
N LYS A 984 39.80 -41.19 -16.33
CA LYS A 984 40.87 -42.15 -16.68
C LYS A 984 40.92 -42.28 -18.21
N ASP A 985 41.91 -43.01 -18.72
CA ASP A 985 42.08 -43.20 -20.18
C ASP A 985 40.88 -43.89 -20.85
N ASP A 986 40.14 -44.72 -20.10
CA ASP A 986 39.00 -45.53 -20.55
C ASP A 986 37.67 -45.22 -19.82
N GLU A 987 37.64 -44.22 -18.93
CA GLU A 987 36.49 -43.94 -18.06
C GLU A 987 36.32 -42.43 -17.78
N LEU A 988 35.09 -41.93 -17.87
CA LEU A 988 34.66 -40.62 -17.38
C LEU A 988 33.45 -40.78 -16.47
N ILE A 989 33.63 -40.61 -15.16
CA ILE A 989 32.54 -40.47 -14.21
C ILE A 989 32.41 -38.99 -13.89
N ARG A 990 31.36 -38.34 -14.35
CA ARG A 990 31.16 -36.90 -14.13
C ARG A 990 29.78 -36.67 -13.55
N TRP A 991 29.70 -36.04 -12.40
CA TRP A 991 28.45 -35.49 -11.89
C TRP A 991 28.49 -33.97 -11.98
N TYR A 992 27.31 -33.41 -12.14
CA TYR A 992 27.09 -31.98 -12.15
C TYR A 992 26.41 -31.65 -10.82
N ASP A 993 27.20 -31.17 -9.86
CA ASP A 993 26.67 -30.51 -8.66
C ASP A 993 27.05 -29.03 -8.69
N ARG A 994 26.34 -28.22 -7.90
CA ARG A 994 26.22 -26.77 -8.12
C ARG A 994 27.31 -25.96 -7.43
N GLU A 995 28.56 -26.35 -7.64
CA GLU A 995 29.75 -25.63 -7.14
C GLU A 995 30.33 -24.62 -8.15
N ASP A 996 29.67 -24.43 -9.31
CA ASP A 996 30.09 -23.50 -10.36
C ASP A 996 29.85 -22.01 -10.02
N HIS A 997 29.34 -21.68 -8.82
CA HIS A 997 28.96 -20.32 -8.43
C HIS A 997 29.73 -19.87 -7.19
N THR A 998 30.87 -19.22 -7.41
CA THR A 998 31.76 -18.68 -6.37
C THR A 998 31.18 -17.40 -5.74
N ILE A 999 30.55 -16.55 -6.55
CA ILE A 999 30.20 -15.17 -6.18
C ILE A 999 28.70 -14.92 -5.83
N PHE A 1000 27.79 -15.85 -6.16
CA PHE A 1000 26.37 -15.83 -5.80
C PHE A 1000 25.89 -17.22 -5.35
N ASP A 1001 24.71 -17.33 -4.73
CA ASP A 1001 24.21 -18.58 -4.15
C ASP A 1001 23.63 -19.53 -5.20
N VAL A 1002 22.86 -18.99 -6.15
CA VAL A 1002 22.19 -19.75 -7.22
C VAL A 1002 22.13 -18.92 -8.51
N CYS A 1003 22.00 -19.55 -9.68
CA CYS A 1003 21.72 -18.85 -10.93
C CYS A 1003 20.21 -18.82 -11.25
N ALA A 1004 19.82 -17.96 -12.20
CA ALA A 1004 18.44 -17.81 -12.64
C ALA A 1004 17.94 -18.87 -13.64
N ASP A 1005 18.84 -19.76 -14.09
CA ASP A 1005 18.59 -20.74 -15.15
C ASP A 1005 18.16 -22.11 -14.61
N ASP A 1006 17.72 -23.01 -15.49
CA ASP A 1006 17.28 -24.39 -15.17
C ASP A 1006 18.39 -25.22 -14.48
N HIS A 1007 19.65 -24.76 -14.55
CA HIS A 1007 20.76 -25.29 -13.76
C HIS A 1007 20.51 -25.19 -12.23
N CYS A 1008 19.89 -24.10 -11.77
CA CYS A 1008 19.56 -23.86 -10.35
C CYS A 1008 18.06 -24.09 -10.07
N GLN A 1009 17.28 -23.02 -10.02
CA GLN A 1009 15.83 -23.10 -10.11
C GLN A 1009 15.42 -21.98 -11.03
N ARG A 1010 14.39 -22.21 -11.84
CA ARG A 1010 13.98 -21.24 -12.84
C ARG A 1010 13.47 -19.97 -12.18
N TYR A 1011 14.29 -18.91 -12.15
CA TYR A 1011 13.98 -17.64 -11.48
C TYR A 1011 13.87 -16.55 -12.54
N GLN A 1012 12.66 -15.98 -12.69
CA GLN A 1012 12.35 -15.04 -13.78
C GLN A 1012 11.88 -13.67 -13.28
N GLY A 1013 12.17 -13.36 -12.01
CA GLY A 1013 11.71 -12.14 -11.35
C GLY A 1013 10.19 -12.08 -11.22
N ILE A 1014 9.62 -10.88 -11.34
CA ILE A 1014 8.18 -10.59 -11.28
C ILE A 1014 7.54 -10.44 -12.68
N THR A 1015 8.28 -10.71 -13.76
CA THR A 1015 7.76 -10.61 -15.13
C THR A 1015 6.58 -11.55 -15.39
N LYS A 1016 6.55 -12.71 -14.73
CA LYS A 1016 5.37 -13.57 -14.64
C LYS A 1016 4.56 -13.19 -13.41
N GLN A 1017 3.26 -12.95 -13.62
CA GLN A 1017 2.34 -12.62 -12.54
C GLN A 1017 2.29 -13.76 -11.52
N THR A 1018 2.66 -13.48 -10.27
CA THR A 1018 2.48 -14.42 -9.17
C THR A 1018 0.97 -14.64 -8.97
N ASN A 1019 0.52 -15.89 -9.04
CA ASN A 1019 -0.89 -16.21 -8.77
C ASN A 1019 -1.14 -16.29 -7.24
N ARG A 1020 -2.32 -15.87 -6.79
CA ARG A 1020 -2.78 -15.92 -5.40
C ARG A 1020 -2.63 -17.30 -4.76
N ALA A 1021 -2.76 -18.39 -5.53
CA ALA A 1021 -2.56 -19.75 -5.04
C ALA A 1021 -1.10 -20.02 -4.59
N VAL A 1022 -0.11 -19.46 -5.30
CA VAL A 1022 1.32 -19.56 -4.96
C VAL A 1022 1.61 -18.74 -3.70
N GLU A 1023 1.09 -17.52 -3.61
CA GLU A 1023 1.21 -16.67 -2.41
C GLU A 1023 0.59 -17.35 -1.18
N GLN A 1024 -0.58 -17.97 -1.34
CA GLN A 1024 -1.24 -18.71 -0.28
C GLN A 1024 -0.41 -19.93 0.15
N ALA A 1025 0.17 -20.68 -0.78
CA ALA A 1025 1.03 -21.82 -0.48
C ALA A 1025 2.30 -21.40 0.26
N LEU A 1026 2.95 -20.32 -0.18
CA LEU A 1026 4.14 -19.75 0.46
C LEU A 1026 3.82 -19.23 1.86
N ARG A 1027 2.71 -18.50 2.03
CA ARG A 1027 2.27 -18.02 3.35
C ARG A 1027 1.98 -19.19 4.30
N ALA A 1028 1.33 -20.24 3.81
CA ALA A 1028 0.99 -21.42 4.61
C ALA A 1028 2.22 -22.25 5.03
N THR A 1029 3.28 -22.25 4.21
CA THR A 1029 4.50 -23.03 4.43
C THR A 1029 5.71 -22.16 4.77
N ARG A 1030 5.50 -20.89 5.13
CA ARG A 1030 6.58 -19.92 5.38
C ARG A 1030 7.57 -20.48 6.39
N GLY A 1031 8.85 -20.48 6.00
CA GLY A 1031 9.94 -20.98 6.83
C GLY A 1031 9.94 -22.48 7.08
N GLN A 1032 9.06 -23.27 6.46
CA GLN A 1032 9.08 -24.73 6.58
C GLN A 1032 10.08 -25.35 5.61
N ILE A 1033 10.92 -26.24 6.13
CA ILE A 1033 11.93 -27.00 5.40
C ILE A 1033 11.92 -28.48 5.81
N LEU A 1034 12.52 -29.32 4.99
CA LEU A 1034 12.83 -30.71 5.29
C LEU A 1034 14.19 -30.81 5.98
N CYS A 1035 14.24 -31.54 7.08
CA CYS A 1035 15.47 -31.86 7.79
C CYS A 1035 15.59 -33.37 8.02
N SER A 1036 16.81 -33.88 8.08
CA SER A 1036 17.10 -35.23 8.56
C SER A 1036 18.05 -35.09 9.74
N GLY A 1037 17.52 -35.24 10.95
CA GLY A 1037 18.22 -34.83 12.16
C GLY A 1037 18.45 -33.32 12.18
N ASP A 1038 19.71 -32.90 12.31
CA ASP A 1038 20.12 -31.50 12.35
C ASP A 1038 20.55 -30.93 10.98
N GLU A 1039 20.50 -31.74 9.92
CA GLU A 1039 20.87 -31.34 8.56
C GLU A 1039 19.64 -30.97 7.72
N ILE A 1040 19.76 -29.87 6.94
CA ILE A 1040 18.76 -29.48 5.94
C ILE A 1040 18.83 -30.47 4.77
N CYS A 1041 17.70 -31.05 4.38
CA CYS A 1041 17.65 -31.99 3.29
C CYS A 1041 17.94 -31.30 1.94
N ASP A 1042 18.85 -31.89 1.15
CA ASP A 1042 18.99 -31.61 -0.28
C ASP A 1042 17.74 -32.13 -1.04
N ALA A 1043 16.69 -31.32 -1.08
CA ALA A 1043 15.37 -31.73 -1.54
C ALA A 1043 15.23 -31.69 -3.08
N ARG A 1044 15.87 -32.65 -3.75
CA ARG A 1044 15.83 -32.83 -5.22
C ARG A 1044 14.45 -33.31 -5.69
N PHE A 1045 14.02 -32.91 -6.89
CA PHE A 1045 12.76 -33.33 -7.49
C PHE A 1045 12.87 -33.49 -9.01
N SER A 1046 11.98 -34.28 -9.61
CA SER A 1046 11.96 -34.53 -11.06
C SER A 1046 10.54 -34.67 -11.62
N LYS A 1047 10.37 -34.52 -12.94
CA LYS A 1047 9.06 -34.56 -13.62
C LYS A 1047 8.31 -35.88 -13.40
N CYS A 1048 8.92 -37.01 -13.76
CA CYS A 1048 8.39 -38.36 -13.41
C CYS A 1048 9.52 -39.35 -13.11
N CYS A 1049 9.41 -40.05 -11.98
CA CYS A 1049 10.37 -41.06 -11.56
C CYS A 1049 10.34 -42.34 -12.43
N GLY A 1050 9.24 -42.64 -13.11
CA GLY A 1050 9.05 -43.86 -13.92
C GLY A 1050 8.48 -45.06 -13.15
N GLY A 1051 7.90 -44.81 -11.97
CA GLY A 1051 7.26 -45.78 -11.08
C GLY A 1051 8.07 -46.09 -9.81
N VAL A 1052 9.36 -45.74 -9.78
CA VAL A 1052 10.26 -45.91 -8.63
C VAL A 1052 11.25 -44.75 -8.61
N THR A 1053 11.47 -44.12 -7.45
CA THR A 1053 12.48 -43.06 -7.28
C THR A 1053 13.90 -43.62 -7.19
N GLU A 1054 14.91 -42.81 -7.50
CA GLU A 1054 16.33 -43.20 -7.46
C GLU A 1054 17.05 -42.65 -6.22
N GLU A 1055 18.18 -43.25 -5.88
CA GLU A 1055 19.06 -42.80 -4.81
C GLU A 1055 20.07 -41.73 -5.27
N PHE A 1056 20.40 -40.79 -4.38
CA PHE A 1056 21.25 -39.63 -4.68
C PHE A 1056 22.61 -39.98 -5.29
N GLN A 1057 23.29 -41.01 -4.77
CA GLN A 1057 24.65 -41.39 -5.15
C GLN A 1057 24.81 -41.85 -6.60
N TYR A 1058 23.74 -42.27 -7.27
CA TYR A 1058 23.81 -42.69 -8.67
C TYR A 1058 23.73 -41.52 -9.66
N CYS A 1059 23.31 -40.35 -9.19
CA CYS A 1059 23.20 -39.13 -9.99
C CYS A 1059 24.28 -38.10 -9.63
N TRP A 1060 24.68 -38.01 -8.36
CA TRP A 1060 25.65 -37.02 -7.83
C TRP A 1060 26.85 -37.69 -7.16
N GLU A 1061 27.49 -37.03 -6.19
CA GLU A 1061 28.60 -37.58 -5.39
C GLU A 1061 28.25 -38.96 -4.80
N ASP A 1062 29.25 -39.84 -4.62
CA ASP A 1062 29.08 -41.19 -4.08
C ASP A 1062 28.81 -41.22 -2.56
N THR A 1063 27.90 -40.37 -2.10
CA THR A 1063 27.52 -40.16 -0.70
C THR A 1063 26.04 -40.52 -0.52
N PRO A 1064 25.70 -41.66 0.11
CA PRO A 1064 24.33 -41.99 0.42
C PRO A 1064 23.68 -40.90 1.30
N LYS A 1065 22.49 -40.44 0.93
CA LYS A 1065 21.68 -39.54 1.78
C LYS A 1065 20.50 -40.32 2.35
N PRO A 1066 20.32 -40.41 3.68
CA PRO A 1066 19.33 -41.31 4.30
C PRO A 1066 17.87 -40.96 3.97
N TYR A 1067 17.62 -39.73 3.55
CA TYR A 1067 16.31 -39.20 3.16
C TYR A 1067 16.05 -39.20 1.65
N LEU A 1068 17.03 -39.60 0.82
CA LEU A 1068 16.89 -39.75 -0.65
C LEU A 1068 17.09 -41.22 -1.03
N VAL A 1069 16.18 -42.06 -0.53
CA VAL A 1069 16.14 -43.50 -0.82
C VAL A 1069 15.16 -43.81 -1.94
N SER A 1070 15.32 -44.97 -2.54
CA SER A 1070 14.39 -45.46 -3.56
C SER A 1070 13.04 -45.84 -2.94
N VAL A 1071 11.96 -45.30 -3.51
CA VAL A 1071 10.57 -45.47 -3.07
C VAL A 1071 9.71 -45.84 -4.28
N GLU A 1072 8.84 -46.83 -4.12
CA GLU A 1072 7.81 -47.14 -5.11
C GLU A 1072 6.78 -46.00 -5.17
N ASP A 1073 6.53 -45.52 -6.38
CA ASP A 1073 5.61 -44.41 -6.65
C ASP A 1073 4.48 -44.89 -7.58
N PRO A 1074 3.38 -45.42 -7.01
CA PRO A 1074 2.22 -45.85 -7.79
C PRO A 1074 1.46 -44.68 -8.43
N PHE A 1075 1.80 -43.42 -8.09
CA PHE A 1075 1.10 -42.22 -8.53
C PHE A 1075 1.72 -41.58 -9.79
N CYS A 1076 2.94 -41.94 -10.20
CA CYS A 1076 3.63 -41.35 -11.38
C CYS A 1076 2.97 -41.69 -12.73
N ASN A 1077 2.08 -42.68 -12.79
CA ASN A 1077 1.46 -43.14 -14.02
C ASN A 1077 0.01 -42.62 -14.15
N THR A 1078 -0.14 -41.41 -14.69
CA THR A 1078 -1.46 -40.83 -14.95
C THR A 1078 -1.60 -40.39 -16.40
N HIS A 1079 -2.82 -40.56 -16.93
CA HIS A 1079 -3.23 -40.04 -18.24
C HIS A 1079 -4.27 -38.92 -18.08
N ASP A 1080 -4.54 -38.45 -16.85
CA ASP A 1080 -5.46 -37.35 -16.59
C ASP A 1080 -4.82 -36.02 -17.03
N LYS A 1081 -5.33 -35.48 -18.14
CA LYS A 1081 -4.86 -34.21 -18.71
C LYS A 1081 -5.00 -33.04 -17.73
N ALA A 1082 -6.00 -33.05 -16.85
CA ALA A 1082 -6.18 -31.99 -15.86
C ALA A 1082 -5.03 -31.99 -14.84
N VAL A 1083 -4.60 -33.17 -14.38
CA VAL A 1083 -3.44 -33.32 -13.48
C VAL A 1083 -2.15 -32.98 -14.19
N LEU A 1084 -1.93 -33.52 -15.38
CA LEU A 1084 -0.72 -33.28 -16.17
C LEU A 1084 -0.55 -31.78 -16.48
N SER A 1085 -1.64 -31.06 -16.73
CA SER A 1085 -1.60 -29.62 -16.98
C SER A 1085 -1.14 -28.77 -15.78
N GLN A 1086 -1.14 -29.32 -14.56
CA GLN A 1086 -0.65 -28.63 -13.36
C GLN A 1086 0.88 -28.61 -13.29
N VAL A 1087 1.53 -29.61 -13.88
CA VAL A 1087 2.99 -29.86 -13.81
C VAL A 1087 3.68 -29.59 -15.14
N LEU A 1088 3.03 -29.91 -16.28
CA LEU A 1088 3.60 -29.76 -17.61
C LEU A 1088 3.20 -28.42 -18.24
N ASN A 1089 4.21 -27.66 -18.67
CA ASN A 1089 4.05 -26.42 -19.44
C ASN A 1089 3.44 -26.69 -20.82
N ASP A 1090 2.86 -25.67 -21.46
CA ASP A 1090 2.07 -25.83 -22.71
C ASP A 1090 2.81 -26.63 -23.81
N TYR A 1091 4.11 -26.41 -23.96
CA TYR A 1091 4.95 -27.13 -24.92
C TYR A 1091 5.22 -28.60 -24.53
N ASP A 1092 5.27 -28.91 -23.24
CA ASP A 1092 5.54 -30.27 -22.73
C ASP A 1092 4.27 -31.15 -22.70
N GLN A 1093 3.07 -30.58 -22.90
CA GLN A 1093 1.80 -31.32 -22.85
C GLN A 1093 1.57 -32.21 -24.08
N GLU A 1094 2.31 -32.00 -25.16
CA GLU A 1094 2.25 -32.84 -26.36
C GLU A 1094 3.00 -34.16 -26.16
N THR A 1095 3.91 -34.23 -25.18
CA THR A 1095 4.65 -35.44 -24.81
C THR A 1095 3.78 -36.36 -23.95
N ASN A 1096 3.28 -37.45 -24.54
CA ASN A 1096 2.38 -38.38 -23.85
C ASN A 1096 3.04 -39.71 -23.41
N ASP A 1097 4.29 -39.95 -23.79
CA ASP A 1097 5.01 -41.22 -23.60
C ASP A 1097 6.12 -41.16 -22.53
N PHE A 1098 6.25 -40.06 -21.79
CA PHE A 1098 7.34 -39.89 -20.81
C PHE A 1098 7.38 -40.96 -19.68
N TYR A 1099 6.26 -41.64 -19.38
CA TYR A 1099 6.23 -42.73 -18.40
C TYR A 1099 6.89 -44.02 -18.93
N ARG A 1100 6.74 -44.29 -20.24
CA ARG A 1100 7.31 -45.39 -21.01
C ARG A 1100 7.57 -44.91 -22.44
N TRP A 1101 8.82 -44.63 -22.77
CA TRP A 1101 9.24 -44.04 -24.05
C TRP A 1101 10.15 -44.99 -24.82
N THR A 1102 10.19 -44.85 -26.14
CA THR A 1102 11.10 -45.60 -27.01
C THR A 1102 11.80 -44.65 -27.98
N VAL A 1103 13.12 -44.80 -28.11
CA VAL A 1103 13.93 -44.08 -29.10
C VAL A 1103 14.72 -45.08 -29.92
N GLU A 1104 14.77 -44.90 -31.24
CA GLU A 1104 15.56 -45.73 -32.15
C GLU A 1104 16.63 -44.88 -32.83
N TYR A 1105 17.84 -45.43 -32.92
CA TYR A 1105 18.96 -44.84 -33.65
C TYR A 1105 19.49 -45.84 -34.67
N THR A 1106 19.82 -45.37 -35.86
CA THR A 1106 20.70 -46.10 -36.77
C THR A 1106 22.14 -46.11 -36.24
N VAL A 1107 22.96 -47.02 -36.74
CA VAL A 1107 24.39 -47.09 -36.38
C VAL A 1107 25.11 -45.76 -36.68
N ASP A 1108 24.79 -45.10 -37.79
CA ASP A 1108 25.44 -43.84 -38.18
C ASP A 1108 25.01 -42.67 -37.28
N GLU A 1109 23.72 -42.55 -36.98
CA GLU A 1109 23.18 -41.51 -36.09
C GLU A 1109 23.81 -41.57 -34.70
N ILE A 1110 23.82 -42.75 -34.06
CA ILE A 1110 24.36 -42.88 -32.71
C ILE A 1110 25.88 -42.68 -32.68
N SER A 1111 26.58 -43.10 -33.75
CA SER A 1111 28.03 -42.89 -33.85
C SER A 1111 28.38 -41.42 -33.99
N ASN A 1112 27.68 -40.69 -34.86
CA ASN A 1112 27.88 -39.25 -35.02
C ASN A 1112 27.57 -38.49 -33.73
N LEU A 1113 26.45 -38.83 -33.08
CA LEU A 1113 26.00 -38.20 -31.85
C LEU A 1113 27.01 -38.37 -30.72
N ILE A 1114 27.48 -39.60 -30.46
CA ILE A 1114 28.44 -39.88 -29.40
C ILE A 1114 29.79 -39.19 -29.68
N ASN A 1115 30.29 -39.25 -30.92
CA ASN A 1115 31.55 -38.61 -31.30
C ASN A 1115 31.47 -37.07 -31.10
N GLU A 1116 30.36 -36.45 -31.48
CA GLU A 1116 30.14 -35.01 -31.31
C GLU A 1116 30.04 -34.63 -29.83
N LYS A 1117 29.20 -35.31 -29.06
CA LYS A 1117 28.92 -34.97 -27.66
C LYS A 1117 30.12 -35.23 -26.74
N LEU A 1118 30.85 -36.32 -26.95
CA LEU A 1118 32.05 -36.65 -26.17
C LEU A 1118 33.34 -36.01 -26.73
N LYS A 1119 33.27 -35.40 -27.91
CA LYS A 1119 34.41 -34.74 -28.60
C LYS A 1119 35.61 -35.68 -28.76
N ASP A 1120 35.37 -36.92 -29.16
CA ASP A 1120 36.38 -37.97 -29.33
C ASP A 1120 35.99 -38.94 -30.46
N ASP A 1121 36.95 -39.69 -31.02
CA ASP A 1121 36.74 -40.56 -32.19
C ASP A 1121 36.60 -42.03 -31.78
N PHE A 1122 35.36 -42.49 -31.66
CA PHE A 1122 35.01 -43.88 -31.36
C PHE A 1122 34.97 -44.78 -32.60
N GLY A 1123 35.02 -44.21 -33.81
CA GLY A 1123 34.67 -44.90 -35.04
C GLY A 1123 33.17 -45.25 -35.07
N THR A 1124 32.85 -46.46 -35.55
CA THR A 1124 31.47 -46.96 -35.61
C THR A 1124 31.09 -47.61 -34.29
N ILE A 1125 29.97 -47.21 -33.70
CA ILE A 1125 29.47 -47.79 -32.45
C ILE A 1125 28.88 -49.17 -32.73
N THR A 1126 29.46 -50.17 -32.06
CA THR A 1126 29.11 -51.59 -32.22
C THR A 1126 28.30 -52.13 -31.05
N ASP A 1127 28.43 -51.53 -29.86
CA ASP A 1127 27.67 -51.93 -28.69
C ASP A 1127 27.52 -50.80 -27.66
N LEU A 1128 26.43 -50.87 -26.88
CA LEU A 1128 26.15 -50.01 -25.74
C LEU A 1128 25.77 -50.92 -24.58
N ILE A 1129 26.66 -51.09 -23.62
CA ILE A 1129 26.55 -52.10 -22.56
C ILE A 1129 26.28 -51.40 -21.22
N PRO A 1130 25.07 -51.48 -20.66
CA PRO A 1130 24.79 -51.02 -19.31
C PRO A 1130 25.61 -51.85 -18.31
N LEU A 1131 26.58 -51.23 -17.64
CA LEU A 1131 27.43 -51.94 -16.67
C LEU A 1131 26.78 -51.99 -15.29
N GLU A 1132 26.25 -50.85 -14.82
CA GLU A 1132 25.67 -50.73 -13.48
C GLU A 1132 24.41 -49.86 -13.50
N ARG A 1133 23.43 -50.26 -12.67
CA ARG A 1133 22.14 -49.58 -12.52
C ARG A 1133 21.86 -49.28 -11.05
N GLY A 1134 21.17 -48.18 -10.80
CA GLY A 1134 20.56 -47.86 -9.50
C GLY A 1134 19.26 -48.63 -9.27
N LYS A 1135 18.61 -48.40 -8.13
CA LYS A 1135 17.41 -49.15 -7.71
C LYS A 1135 16.18 -48.83 -8.56
N SER A 1136 16.11 -47.64 -9.14
CA SER A 1136 15.02 -47.29 -10.08
C SER A 1136 15.21 -47.94 -11.46
N GLY A 1137 16.37 -48.54 -11.72
CA GLY A 1137 16.79 -49.08 -13.02
C GLY A 1137 17.54 -48.06 -13.88
N ARG A 1138 17.82 -46.85 -13.37
CA ARG A 1138 18.65 -45.85 -14.06
C ARG A 1138 20.07 -46.36 -14.22
N ILE A 1139 20.60 -46.31 -15.44
CA ILE A 1139 22.00 -46.63 -15.71
C ILE A 1139 22.84 -45.48 -15.15
N TRP A 1140 23.85 -45.82 -14.36
CA TRP A 1140 24.83 -44.84 -13.87
C TRP A 1140 26.26 -45.18 -14.28
N LYS A 1141 26.49 -46.33 -14.93
CA LYS A 1141 27.67 -46.61 -15.74
C LYS A 1141 27.29 -47.29 -17.04
N LEU A 1142 27.64 -46.67 -18.16
CA LEU A 1142 27.40 -47.16 -19.51
C LEU A 1142 28.73 -47.32 -20.24
N LYS A 1143 28.99 -48.51 -20.77
CA LYS A 1143 30.16 -48.78 -21.61
C LYS A 1143 29.79 -48.63 -23.07
N ILE A 1144 30.49 -47.75 -23.76
CA ILE A 1144 30.36 -47.48 -25.19
C ILE A 1144 31.47 -48.23 -25.92
N VAL A 1145 31.10 -49.08 -26.89
CA VAL A 1145 32.04 -49.92 -27.65
C VAL A 1145 32.04 -49.50 -29.11
N GLY A 1146 33.06 -48.75 -29.52
CA GLY A 1146 33.32 -48.38 -30.92
C GLY A 1146 34.43 -49.20 -31.56
N THR A 1147 34.53 -49.16 -32.89
CA THR A 1147 35.58 -49.87 -33.64
C THR A 1147 37.01 -49.37 -33.35
N LYS A 1148 37.16 -48.12 -32.90
CA LYS A 1148 38.46 -47.52 -32.58
C LYS A 1148 38.73 -47.40 -31.07
N LYS A 1149 37.67 -47.23 -30.29
CA LYS A 1149 37.77 -46.94 -28.85
C LYS A 1149 36.62 -47.56 -28.08
N THR A 1150 36.93 -48.03 -26.87
CA THR A 1150 35.94 -48.39 -25.86
C THR A 1150 36.08 -47.45 -24.68
N PHE A 1151 34.97 -46.89 -24.19
CA PHE A 1151 34.99 -45.89 -23.12
C PHE A 1151 33.76 -46.04 -22.23
N THR A 1152 33.94 -45.88 -20.92
CA THR A 1152 32.85 -45.92 -19.95
C THR A 1152 32.49 -44.50 -19.55
N ILE A 1153 31.22 -44.14 -19.66
CA ILE A 1153 30.68 -42.91 -19.10
C ILE A 1153 29.79 -43.23 -17.90
N GLY A 1154 29.76 -42.36 -16.90
CA GLY A 1154 28.93 -42.57 -15.72
C GLY A 1154 28.26 -41.34 -15.17
N LYS A 1155 27.31 -41.60 -14.26
CA LYS A 1155 26.25 -40.73 -13.73
C LYS A 1155 25.16 -40.42 -14.75
N GLU A 1156 23.95 -40.24 -14.23
CA GLU A 1156 22.71 -40.19 -15.03
C GLU A 1156 22.71 -39.11 -16.13
N LEU A 1157 23.16 -37.89 -15.80
CA LEU A 1157 23.07 -36.75 -16.70
C LEU A 1157 24.07 -36.86 -17.87
N GLU A 1158 25.29 -37.36 -17.61
CA GLU A 1158 26.31 -37.52 -18.65
C GLU A 1158 25.86 -38.56 -19.69
N ILE A 1159 25.25 -39.66 -19.24
CA ILE A 1159 24.67 -40.68 -20.11
C ILE A 1159 23.57 -40.10 -21.00
N ARG A 1160 22.68 -39.28 -20.43
CA ARG A 1160 21.59 -38.64 -21.20
C ARG A 1160 22.08 -37.64 -22.23
N ARG A 1161 23.14 -36.88 -21.90
CA ARG A 1161 23.77 -35.91 -22.81
C ARG A 1161 24.52 -36.60 -23.95
N ALA A 1162 25.18 -37.72 -23.70
CA ALA A 1162 25.91 -38.46 -24.72
C ALA A 1162 24.99 -39.13 -25.75
N LEU A 1163 23.74 -39.42 -25.38
CA LEU A 1163 22.78 -40.17 -26.18
C LEU A 1163 21.59 -39.34 -26.69
N SER A 1164 21.66 -38.01 -26.69
CA SER A 1164 20.61 -37.17 -27.29
C SER A 1164 21.16 -35.84 -27.80
N GLU A 1165 20.65 -35.36 -28.93
CA GLU A 1165 21.00 -34.03 -29.44
C GLU A 1165 20.54 -32.92 -28.49
N SER A 1166 19.34 -33.06 -27.90
CA SER A 1166 18.75 -32.10 -26.98
C SER A 1166 18.70 -32.65 -25.54
N HIS A 1167 17.84 -33.64 -25.28
CA HIS A 1167 17.68 -34.25 -23.97
C HIS A 1167 17.03 -35.65 -24.08
N LEU A 1168 17.73 -36.67 -23.58
CA LEU A 1168 17.11 -37.97 -23.33
C LEU A 1168 16.24 -37.84 -22.05
N TYR A 1169 15.04 -38.42 -22.03
CA TYR A 1169 14.12 -38.25 -20.90
C TYR A 1169 14.71 -38.73 -19.56
N SER A 1170 15.37 -39.89 -19.53
CA SER A 1170 16.07 -40.42 -18.35
C SER A 1170 17.17 -41.40 -18.76
N SER A 1171 18.01 -41.86 -17.82
CA SER A 1171 18.89 -43.02 -18.05
C SER A 1171 18.27 -44.37 -17.67
N ALA A 1172 16.97 -44.41 -17.35
CA ALA A 1172 16.25 -45.64 -17.04
C ALA A 1172 15.74 -46.31 -18.31
N PHE A 1173 16.65 -46.89 -19.09
CA PHE A 1173 16.31 -47.59 -20.32
C PHE A 1173 17.06 -48.91 -20.47
N ASP A 1174 16.50 -49.80 -21.27
CA ASP A 1174 17.17 -50.99 -21.78
C ASP A 1174 17.65 -50.75 -23.21
N VAL A 1175 18.80 -51.33 -23.55
CA VAL A 1175 19.39 -51.26 -24.89
C VAL A 1175 19.06 -52.55 -25.62
N GLU A 1176 18.37 -52.44 -26.75
CA GLU A 1176 18.15 -53.53 -27.69
C GLU A 1176 18.93 -53.24 -28.98
N LYS A 1177 19.87 -54.11 -29.35
CA LYS A 1177 20.57 -54.01 -30.64
C LYS A 1177 19.67 -54.55 -31.74
N THR A 1178 19.35 -53.72 -32.73
CA THR A 1178 18.52 -54.09 -33.88
C THR A 1178 19.42 -54.42 -35.09
N ALA A 1179 18.83 -54.92 -36.18
CA ALA A 1179 19.59 -55.21 -37.40
C ALA A 1179 20.23 -53.95 -38.03
N THR A 1180 19.69 -52.77 -37.74
CA THR A 1180 20.06 -51.49 -38.36
C THR A 1180 20.62 -50.46 -37.36
N GLY A 1181 20.69 -50.79 -36.06
CA GLY A 1181 21.17 -49.87 -35.02
C GLY A 1181 20.79 -50.28 -33.59
N PHE A 1182 20.26 -49.33 -32.81
CA PHE A 1182 19.93 -49.51 -31.39
C PHE A 1182 18.54 -48.95 -31.07
N ARG A 1183 17.75 -49.70 -30.29
CA ARG A 1183 16.50 -49.25 -29.69
C ARG A 1183 16.67 -49.10 -28.19
N LEU A 1184 16.32 -47.93 -27.66
CA LEU A 1184 16.31 -47.61 -26.24
C LEU A 1184 14.86 -47.62 -25.74
N ASN A 1185 14.52 -48.59 -24.89
CA ASN A 1185 13.20 -48.67 -24.25
C ASN A 1185 13.31 -48.13 -22.82
N GLY A 1186 12.78 -46.93 -22.58
CA GLY A 1186 13.00 -46.19 -21.35
C GLY A 1186 11.75 -45.86 -20.55
N LYS A 1187 11.97 -45.31 -19.36
CA LYS A 1187 10.90 -44.88 -18.44
C LYS A 1187 11.25 -43.62 -17.67
N GLY A 1188 10.22 -42.84 -17.36
CA GLY A 1188 10.32 -41.62 -16.55
C GLY A 1188 11.06 -40.49 -17.25
N TRP A 1189 11.03 -39.31 -16.60
CA TRP A 1189 11.59 -38.06 -17.09
C TRP A 1189 12.31 -37.32 -15.96
N GLY A 1190 13.63 -37.21 -16.09
CA GLY A 1190 14.56 -36.64 -15.14
C GLY A 1190 15.30 -37.67 -14.30
N HIS A 1191 16.11 -37.18 -13.37
CA HIS A 1191 17.00 -37.98 -12.52
C HIS A 1191 16.28 -38.93 -11.56
N GLY A 1192 14.99 -38.73 -11.29
CA GLY A 1192 14.18 -39.64 -10.47
C GLY A 1192 14.46 -39.62 -8.97
N VAL A 1193 15.48 -38.92 -8.52
CA VAL A 1193 15.79 -38.71 -7.09
C VAL A 1193 14.80 -37.74 -6.42
N GLY A 1194 14.32 -38.11 -5.24
CA GLY A 1194 13.45 -37.30 -4.39
C GLY A 1194 12.00 -37.21 -4.89
N LEU A 1195 11.39 -36.02 -4.84
CA LEU A 1195 9.98 -35.85 -5.16
C LEU A 1195 9.69 -36.01 -6.66
N CYS A 1196 8.69 -36.82 -6.99
CA CYS A 1196 8.14 -36.93 -8.33
C CYS A 1196 6.99 -35.91 -8.49
N GLN A 1197 7.11 -34.94 -9.39
CA GLN A 1197 6.13 -33.87 -9.54
C GLN A 1197 4.75 -34.38 -9.99
N ILE A 1198 4.72 -35.30 -10.96
CA ILE A 1198 3.45 -35.91 -11.43
C ILE A 1198 2.81 -36.76 -10.33
N GLY A 1199 3.59 -37.57 -9.62
CA GLY A 1199 3.07 -38.38 -8.52
C GLY A 1199 2.54 -37.51 -7.37
N ALA A 1200 3.25 -36.45 -7.00
CA ALA A 1200 2.80 -35.47 -6.02
C ALA A 1200 1.50 -34.75 -6.46
N ALA A 1201 1.34 -34.44 -7.74
CA ALA A 1201 0.11 -33.84 -8.26
C ALA A 1201 -1.09 -34.79 -8.16
N VAL A 1202 -0.90 -36.07 -8.49
CA VAL A 1202 -1.91 -37.11 -8.32
C VAL A 1202 -2.27 -37.30 -6.85
N MET A 1203 -1.28 -37.36 -5.95
CA MET A 1203 -1.52 -37.44 -4.51
C MET A 1203 -2.32 -36.23 -4.02
N GLY A 1204 -1.96 -35.01 -4.43
CA GLY A 1204 -2.71 -33.80 -4.07
C GLY A 1204 -4.17 -33.84 -4.55
N GLN A 1205 -4.43 -34.35 -5.76
CA GLN A 1205 -5.79 -34.52 -6.29
C GLN A 1205 -6.58 -35.61 -5.53
N GLN A 1206 -5.90 -36.64 -5.02
CA GLN A 1206 -6.49 -37.69 -4.18
C GLN A 1206 -6.71 -37.24 -2.73
N GLY A 1207 -6.38 -36.00 -2.38
CA GLY A 1207 -6.64 -35.41 -1.06
C GLY A 1207 -5.53 -35.59 -0.03
N TYR A 1208 -4.37 -36.12 -0.43
CA TYR A 1208 -3.20 -36.14 0.45
C TYR A 1208 -2.72 -34.72 0.72
N ARG A 1209 -2.39 -34.46 1.98
CA ARG A 1209 -1.80 -33.18 2.40
C ARG A 1209 -0.34 -33.08 1.97
N TYR A 1210 0.16 -31.85 1.86
CA TYR A 1210 1.54 -31.60 1.46
C TYR A 1210 2.58 -32.30 2.35
N ASP A 1211 2.34 -32.41 3.65
CA ASP A 1211 3.23 -33.11 4.59
C ASP A 1211 3.26 -34.62 4.32
N GLU A 1212 2.13 -35.23 3.99
CA GLU A 1212 2.04 -36.64 3.60
C GLU A 1212 2.75 -36.91 2.26
N ILE A 1213 2.59 -35.99 1.29
CA ILE A 1213 3.28 -36.04 0.01
C ILE A 1213 4.81 -35.97 0.23
N LEU A 1214 5.28 -35.03 1.04
CA LEU A 1214 6.71 -34.87 1.29
C LEU A 1214 7.30 -36.07 2.02
N LEU A 1215 6.64 -36.56 3.07
CA LEU A 1215 7.15 -37.69 3.86
C LEU A 1215 7.06 -39.03 3.12
N HIS A 1216 6.23 -39.13 2.07
CA HIS A 1216 6.25 -40.25 1.13
C HIS A 1216 7.57 -40.30 0.34
N TYR A 1217 7.99 -39.17 -0.25
CA TYR A 1217 9.18 -39.08 -1.10
C TYR A 1217 10.50 -38.92 -0.33
N TYR A 1218 10.49 -38.24 0.82
CA TYR A 1218 11.66 -38.00 1.68
C TYR A 1218 11.54 -38.79 2.98
N ARG A 1219 11.62 -40.12 2.90
CA ARG A 1219 11.44 -41.01 4.05
C ARG A 1219 12.48 -40.74 5.14
N GLY A 1220 12.03 -40.63 6.38
CA GLY A 1220 12.91 -40.35 7.52
C GLY A 1220 13.34 -38.89 7.65
N ALA A 1221 12.85 -38.01 6.77
CA ALA A 1221 12.91 -36.56 6.99
C ALA A 1221 11.78 -36.10 7.91
N GLU A 1222 11.93 -34.89 8.44
CA GLU A 1222 10.93 -34.18 9.23
C GLU A 1222 10.75 -32.76 8.69
N ILE A 1223 9.55 -32.20 8.83
CA ILE A 1223 9.27 -30.82 8.42
C ILE A 1223 9.50 -29.92 9.63
N LYS A 1224 10.49 -29.03 9.56
CA LYS A 1224 10.81 -28.04 10.59
C LYS A 1224 10.52 -26.63 10.10
N LYS A 1225 9.97 -25.79 10.97
CA LYS A 1225 9.86 -24.34 10.72
C LYS A 1225 11.07 -23.61 11.31
N ILE A 1226 11.78 -22.86 10.49
CA ILE A 1226 13.04 -22.18 10.85
C ILE A 1226 12.94 -20.65 10.90
N TYR A 1227 11.88 -20.03 10.37
CA TYR A 1227 11.60 -18.59 10.53
C TYR A 1227 10.13 -18.23 10.26
#